data_AF-A0A142JGT8-F1
#
_entry.id   AF-A0A142JGT8-F1
#
_cell.length_a   1.000
_cell.length_b   1.000
_cell.length_c   1.000
_cell.angle_alpha   90.00
_cell.angle_beta   90.00
_cell.angle_gamma   90.00
#
_symmetry.space_group_name_H-M   'P 1'
#
loop_
_entity.id
_entity.type
_entity.pdbx_description
1 polymer ?
#
loop_
_entity_poly.entity_id
_entity_poly.type
_entity_poly.pdbx_seq_one_letter_code
_entity_poly.pdbx_strand_id
1 'polypeptide(L)'
;MEKKVLFRDRQELQQSDLNNIETYAADSIRHIVADGIAAGLRFTGGAVTSTAATEVTVAPLRLYADGQVYVSEQEETLNLFQYLPLVAKRIVTVVVFGTPVETLVEPRDFLIDLTSGATQPQAVAMQQLHKANVNLLAGAESADPQAPALQSGTLAIADIVLIPTGVERIDVRVAARLPNLAEQASRVRDLETWRARTDPRVSSIATDLAALSTKTEGLAQQRQVVELAAELARVRGKLNLPATFMAADSDFFEDDGHTDTAATGQTAIVQAGLQFPLAASYQVAIALFNPFEPAVSRSASDQVLPAYQEAVRIATTGYAGDISLSQYQVQTHTLREYTTTRWEYRYGWHWNYYANWYLSRYYKARGDYRYLFRHDEPKRYGYYVERKETNYELETSTTNYNGVLLAQTVLVANAMWLTKVGLYFTQVAAAGDVHLVVCETEGGKPDLGKVVSRVTVPAANLKRYPVETTIPVEPALLEAGKRYAIVLITQGDHRAAVVSGNNYTQGTLFFGTDGDYFTGDITKDLMFSLYSAVFRQPRTEVSLQAISLAGGISDLTLQPNQVVPEGTSLHYEIQVGGKWYRLDDDTANRLADAPDIVPLRVVMIGTSDLAPALVLRANAVRGSRAATAFTHWSKLRTLAAPSTTIQVQVVVAQWDAANHTLSAQIKSGATTYNPTATATKDEPDGKAKRITFTFAPNPGITEYQIKLAGSRNAASAPFVVVERTDVAL
;
A
#
# COMPACT_ATOMS: atom_id res chain seq x y z
N MET A 1 -34.51 -80.42 -22.11
CA MET A 1 -34.25 -81.83 -21.74
C MET A 1 -32.85 -82.18 -22.20
N GLU A 2 -31.98 -82.55 -21.26
CA GLU A 2 -30.55 -82.79 -21.51
C GLU A 2 -30.27 -84.23 -21.99
N LYS A 3 -31.15 -85.18 -21.66
CA LYS A 3 -31.06 -86.59 -22.05
C LYS A 3 -32.37 -87.05 -22.71
N LYS A 4 -32.28 -88.00 -23.63
CA LYS A 4 -33.42 -88.57 -24.38
C LYS A 4 -33.34 -90.09 -24.41
N VAL A 5 -34.45 -90.76 -24.09
CA VAL A 5 -34.61 -92.20 -24.34
C VAL A 5 -34.94 -92.41 -25.82
N LEU A 6 -34.20 -93.30 -26.49
CA LEU A 6 -34.38 -93.58 -27.92
C LEU A 6 -35.17 -94.86 -28.10
N PHE A 7 -36.34 -94.77 -28.73
CA PHE A 7 -37.14 -95.92 -29.16
C PHE A 7 -36.80 -96.29 -30.59
N ARG A 8 -36.67 -97.59 -30.86
CA ARG A 8 -36.46 -98.14 -32.20
C ARG A 8 -37.62 -99.03 -32.60
N ASP A 9 -37.77 -99.24 -33.90
CA ASP A 9 -38.79 -100.15 -34.43
C ASP A 9 -38.54 -101.58 -33.94
N ARG A 10 -39.62 -102.27 -33.54
CA ARG A 10 -39.63 -103.65 -32.96
C ARG A 10 -38.89 -103.84 -31.62
N GLN A 11 -38.61 -102.78 -30.87
CA GLN A 11 -38.03 -102.86 -29.53
C GLN A 11 -39.12 -103.15 -28.46
N GLU A 12 -38.84 -104.05 -27.52
CA GLU A 12 -39.66 -104.23 -26.30
C GLU A 12 -39.44 -103.06 -25.34
N LEU A 13 -40.53 -102.48 -24.84
CA LEU A 13 -40.49 -101.38 -23.91
C LEU A 13 -40.34 -101.90 -22.48
N GLN A 14 -39.23 -101.57 -21.82
CA GLN A 14 -39.03 -101.92 -20.42
C GLN A 14 -39.59 -100.83 -19.50
N GLN A 15 -40.03 -101.21 -18.29
CA GLN A 15 -40.49 -100.25 -17.28
C GLN A 15 -39.41 -99.18 -16.98
N SER A 16 -38.13 -99.57 -17.01
CA SER A 16 -37.00 -98.65 -16.83
C SER A 16 -36.94 -97.57 -17.90
N ASP A 17 -37.38 -97.83 -19.13
CA ASP A 17 -37.36 -96.83 -20.21
C ASP A 17 -38.34 -95.68 -19.93
N LEU A 18 -39.52 -96.02 -19.38
CA LEU A 18 -40.52 -95.03 -18.97
C LEU A 18 -40.07 -94.23 -17.75
N ASN A 19 -39.54 -94.91 -16.72
CA ASN A 19 -38.99 -94.25 -15.54
C ASN A 19 -37.80 -93.32 -15.88
N ASN A 20 -36.98 -93.70 -16.88
CA ASN A 20 -35.87 -92.87 -17.35
C ASN A 20 -36.35 -91.60 -18.06
N ILE A 21 -37.47 -91.65 -18.80
CA ILE A 21 -38.06 -90.44 -19.41
C ILE A 21 -38.43 -89.43 -18.33
N GLU A 22 -39.11 -89.89 -17.28
CA GLU A 22 -39.51 -89.04 -16.16
C GLU A 22 -38.30 -88.48 -15.42
N THR A 23 -37.32 -89.33 -15.13
CA THR A 23 -36.09 -88.94 -14.44
C THR A 23 -35.31 -87.88 -15.23
N TYR A 24 -35.14 -88.06 -16.54
CA TYR A 24 -34.41 -87.10 -17.38
C TYR A 24 -35.14 -85.76 -17.53
N ALA A 25 -36.47 -85.77 -17.59
CA ALA A 25 -37.26 -84.55 -17.56
C ALA A 25 -37.15 -83.83 -16.21
N ALA A 26 -37.23 -84.57 -15.11
CA ALA A 26 -37.08 -84.05 -13.75
C ALA A 26 -35.69 -83.44 -13.52
N ASP A 27 -34.62 -84.14 -13.90
CA ASP A 27 -33.23 -83.65 -13.80
C ASP A 27 -33.04 -82.35 -14.59
N SER A 28 -33.58 -82.28 -15.81
CA SER A 28 -33.48 -81.06 -16.64
C SER A 28 -34.18 -79.86 -16.00
N ILE A 29 -35.35 -80.08 -15.37
CA ILE A 29 -36.07 -79.02 -14.64
C ILE A 29 -35.27 -78.64 -13.39
N ARG A 30 -34.70 -79.62 -12.69
CA ARG A 30 -33.87 -79.41 -11.50
C ARG A 30 -32.67 -78.51 -11.81
N HIS A 31 -31.96 -78.75 -12.91
CA HIS A 31 -30.82 -77.93 -13.32
C HIS A 31 -31.26 -76.50 -13.67
N ILE A 32 -32.37 -76.31 -14.40
CA ILE A 32 -32.91 -74.97 -14.69
C ILE A 32 -33.21 -74.20 -13.40
N VAL A 33 -33.81 -74.86 -12.41
CA VAL A 33 -34.11 -74.23 -11.11
C VAL A 33 -32.83 -73.92 -10.33
N ALA A 34 -31.88 -74.86 -10.28
CA ALA A 34 -30.63 -74.71 -9.55
C ALA A 34 -29.74 -73.61 -10.14
N ASP A 35 -29.55 -73.59 -11.45
CA ASP A 35 -28.64 -72.66 -12.15
C ASP A 35 -29.28 -71.30 -12.40
N GLY A 36 -30.57 -71.27 -12.73
CA GLY A 36 -31.24 -70.08 -13.25
C GLY A 36 -32.03 -69.25 -12.24
N ILE A 37 -32.44 -69.82 -11.11
CA ILE A 37 -33.39 -69.18 -10.18
C ILE A 37 -32.69 -68.76 -8.87
N ALA A 38 -32.19 -69.72 -8.09
CA ALA A 38 -31.40 -69.46 -6.90
C ALA A 38 -30.74 -70.75 -6.38
N ALA A 39 -29.47 -70.69 -6.00
CA ALA A 39 -28.74 -71.80 -5.37
C ALA A 39 -29.09 -72.03 -3.88
N GLY A 40 -29.81 -71.10 -3.24
CA GLY A 40 -30.20 -71.19 -1.83
C GLY A 40 -31.70 -71.45 -1.64
N LEU A 41 -32.11 -71.75 -0.40
CA LEU A 41 -33.50 -71.98 -0.03
C LEU A 41 -34.35 -70.72 -0.30
N ARG A 42 -35.39 -70.84 -1.13
CA ARG A 42 -36.32 -69.76 -1.47
C ARG A 42 -37.76 -70.24 -1.41
N PHE A 43 -38.71 -69.34 -1.23
CA PHE A 43 -40.13 -69.67 -1.29
C PHE A 43 -40.95 -68.71 -2.15
N THR A 44 -42.10 -69.19 -2.64
CA THR A 44 -43.19 -68.39 -3.23
C THR A 44 -44.52 -68.80 -2.61
N GLY A 45 -45.50 -67.89 -2.56
CA GLY A 45 -46.74 -68.09 -1.82
C GLY A 45 -46.53 -67.95 -0.31
N GLY A 46 -47.22 -68.76 0.49
CA GLY A 46 -46.97 -68.87 1.94
C GLY A 46 -47.35 -67.63 2.75
N ALA A 47 -48.39 -66.91 2.34
CA ALA A 47 -48.91 -65.79 3.12
C ALA A 47 -49.37 -66.30 4.49
N VAL A 48 -48.84 -65.70 5.57
CA VAL A 48 -49.17 -66.05 6.95
C VAL A 48 -50.14 -65.01 7.48
N THR A 49 -51.35 -65.43 7.83
CA THR A 49 -52.41 -64.57 8.37
C THR A 49 -52.86 -65.06 9.73
N SER A 50 -53.25 -64.15 10.62
CA SER A 50 -53.89 -64.51 11.89
C SER A 50 -55.39 -64.69 11.66
N THR A 51 -55.89 -65.88 11.95
CA THR A 51 -57.31 -66.23 11.84
C THR A 51 -58.02 -66.15 13.19
N ALA A 52 -57.28 -66.34 14.29
CA ALA A 52 -57.73 -66.08 15.66
C ALA A 52 -56.57 -65.59 16.54
N ALA A 53 -56.86 -65.19 17.78
CA ALA A 53 -55.85 -64.73 18.74
C ALA A 53 -54.71 -65.75 18.97
N THR A 54 -54.98 -67.05 18.76
CA THR A 54 -54.03 -68.15 18.96
C THR A 54 -53.91 -69.07 17.74
N GLU A 55 -54.35 -68.62 16.56
CA GLU A 55 -54.27 -69.41 15.32
C GLU A 55 -53.73 -68.56 14.17
N VAL A 56 -52.84 -69.19 13.39
CA VAL A 56 -52.32 -68.63 12.15
C VAL A 56 -52.54 -69.63 11.03
N THR A 57 -52.90 -69.11 9.87
CA THR A 57 -53.09 -69.89 8.64
C THR A 57 -52.00 -69.53 7.66
N VAL A 58 -51.37 -70.55 7.09
CA VAL A 58 -50.35 -70.43 6.07
C VAL A 58 -50.95 -70.85 4.73
N ALA A 59 -50.97 -69.91 3.79
CA ALA A 59 -51.48 -70.16 2.44
C ALA A 59 -50.60 -71.18 1.67
N PRO A 60 -51.13 -71.84 0.62
CA PRO A 60 -50.36 -72.71 -0.25
C PRO A 60 -49.05 -72.06 -0.70
N LEU A 61 -47.99 -72.87 -0.74
CA LEU A 61 -46.64 -72.37 -1.00
C LEU A 61 -45.81 -73.36 -1.82
N ARG A 62 -44.76 -72.82 -2.44
CA ARG A 62 -43.70 -73.62 -3.07
C ARG A 62 -42.37 -73.28 -2.42
N LEU A 63 -41.65 -74.30 -1.97
CA LEU A 63 -40.29 -74.21 -1.47
C LEU A 63 -39.33 -74.71 -2.55
N TYR A 64 -38.31 -73.90 -2.85
CA TYR A 64 -37.24 -74.22 -3.77
C TYR A 64 -36.00 -74.57 -2.94
N ALA A 65 -35.51 -75.79 -3.09
CA ALA A 65 -34.36 -76.31 -2.35
C ALA A 65 -33.53 -77.25 -3.22
N ASP A 66 -32.25 -76.94 -3.42
CA ASP A 66 -31.29 -77.77 -4.17
C ASP A 66 -31.78 -78.22 -5.57
N GLY A 67 -32.46 -77.29 -6.26
CA GLY A 67 -33.09 -77.47 -7.57
C GLY A 67 -34.45 -78.18 -7.55
N GLN A 68 -34.87 -78.73 -6.41
CA GLN A 68 -36.17 -79.38 -6.25
C GLN A 68 -37.24 -78.36 -5.82
N VAL A 69 -38.48 -78.62 -6.22
CA VAL A 69 -39.64 -77.81 -5.85
C VAL A 69 -40.57 -78.65 -4.99
N TYR A 70 -40.70 -78.23 -3.73
CA TYR A 70 -41.65 -78.82 -2.78
C TYR A 70 -42.90 -77.96 -2.71
N VAL A 71 -44.08 -78.59 -2.64
CA VAL A 71 -45.36 -77.90 -2.65
C VAL A 71 -46.16 -78.21 -1.39
N SER A 72 -46.83 -77.19 -0.86
CA SER A 72 -47.99 -77.35 0.02
C SER A 72 -49.19 -76.84 -0.75
N GLU A 73 -50.11 -77.75 -1.09
CA GLU A 73 -51.25 -77.48 -1.99
C GLU A 73 -52.48 -76.92 -1.26
N GLN A 74 -52.53 -77.06 0.06
CA GLN A 74 -53.66 -76.67 0.90
C GLN A 74 -53.20 -75.66 1.96
N GLU A 75 -54.16 -74.90 2.49
CA GLU A 75 -53.91 -74.01 3.63
C GLU A 75 -53.64 -74.84 4.90
N GLU A 76 -52.56 -74.53 5.61
CA GLU A 76 -52.22 -75.17 6.88
C GLU A 76 -52.52 -74.21 8.03
N THR A 77 -53.44 -74.60 8.91
CA THR A 77 -53.77 -73.84 10.12
C THR A 77 -52.99 -74.40 11.31
N LEU A 78 -52.21 -73.54 11.95
CA LEU A 78 -51.30 -73.89 13.03
C LEU A 78 -51.75 -73.23 14.34
N ASN A 79 -51.82 -74.03 15.39
CA ASN A 79 -52.25 -73.58 16.70
C ASN A 79 -51.06 -73.07 17.53
N LEU A 80 -51.20 -71.84 18.05
CA LEU A 80 -50.17 -71.13 18.83
C LEU A 80 -50.43 -71.14 20.34
N PHE A 81 -51.55 -71.73 20.79
CA PHE A 81 -51.96 -71.72 22.20
C PHE A 81 -50.90 -72.28 23.14
N GLN A 82 -50.25 -73.39 22.75
CA GLN A 82 -49.19 -74.01 23.54
C GLN A 82 -47.89 -73.17 23.61
N TYR A 83 -47.76 -72.15 22.77
CA TYR A 83 -46.58 -71.29 22.68
C TYR A 83 -46.75 -69.91 23.32
N LEU A 84 -47.93 -69.61 23.88
CA LEU A 84 -48.20 -68.33 24.54
C LEU A 84 -47.21 -68.09 25.70
N PRO A 85 -46.62 -66.89 25.79
CA PRO A 85 -45.77 -66.52 26.93
C PRO A 85 -46.62 -66.25 28.19
N LEU A 86 -46.03 -66.44 29.37
CA LEU A 86 -46.75 -66.26 30.64
C LEU A 86 -46.73 -64.81 31.13
N VAL A 87 -45.63 -64.07 30.90
CA VAL A 87 -45.40 -62.73 31.45
C VAL A 87 -44.93 -61.74 30.38
N ALA A 88 -43.97 -62.12 29.51
CA ALA A 88 -43.33 -61.23 28.55
C ALA A 88 -43.73 -61.56 27.10
N LYS A 89 -42.84 -61.33 26.13
CA LYS A 89 -43.08 -61.63 24.70
C LYS A 89 -42.29 -62.86 24.26
N ARG A 90 -42.74 -63.51 23.19
CA ARG A 90 -42.05 -64.64 22.55
C ARG A 90 -42.18 -64.56 21.04
N ILE A 91 -41.09 -64.84 20.31
CA ILE A 91 -41.16 -65.01 18.85
C ILE A 91 -41.33 -66.49 18.53
N VAL A 92 -42.33 -66.81 17.72
CA VAL A 92 -42.52 -68.12 17.11
C VAL A 92 -42.34 -67.97 15.61
N THR A 93 -41.35 -68.67 15.05
CA THR A 93 -41.05 -68.63 13.62
C THR A 93 -41.78 -69.76 12.91
N VAL A 94 -42.45 -69.43 11.81
CA VAL A 94 -43.00 -70.40 10.87
C VAL A 94 -41.87 -70.85 9.95
N VAL A 95 -41.54 -72.13 10.01
CA VAL A 95 -40.48 -72.75 9.24
C VAL A 95 -41.04 -73.75 8.25
N VAL A 96 -40.40 -73.86 7.09
CA VAL A 96 -40.78 -74.77 6.01
C VAL A 96 -39.58 -75.63 5.64
N PHE A 97 -39.82 -76.92 5.42
CA PHE A 97 -38.83 -77.87 4.91
C PHE A 97 -39.48 -78.90 3.98
N GLY A 98 -38.69 -79.43 3.05
CA GLY A 98 -39.17 -80.37 2.04
C GLY A 98 -38.96 -81.83 2.44
N THR A 99 -39.96 -82.68 2.20
CA THR A 99 -39.82 -84.14 2.27
C THR A 99 -40.53 -84.81 1.09
N PRO A 100 -39.92 -85.79 0.41
CA PRO A 100 -40.64 -86.63 -0.53
C PRO A 100 -41.62 -87.54 0.25
N VAL A 101 -42.86 -87.63 -0.22
CA VAL A 101 -43.88 -88.53 0.33
C VAL A 101 -44.57 -89.27 -0.81
N GLU A 102 -44.85 -90.55 -0.61
CA GLU A 102 -45.64 -91.34 -1.57
C GLU A 102 -47.12 -91.18 -1.24
N THR A 103 -47.92 -90.76 -2.22
CA THR A 103 -49.34 -90.44 -2.11
C THR A 103 -50.15 -91.20 -3.18
N LEU A 104 -51.46 -90.98 -3.20
CA LEU A 104 -52.38 -91.59 -4.17
C LEU A 104 -52.32 -93.13 -4.14
N VAL A 105 -52.72 -93.71 -3.01
CA VAL A 105 -52.77 -95.18 -2.82
C VAL A 105 -53.97 -95.75 -3.56
N GLU A 106 -53.71 -96.60 -4.54
CA GLU A 106 -54.73 -97.26 -5.34
C GLU A 106 -54.49 -98.78 -5.37
N PRO A 107 -55.54 -99.61 -5.49
CA PRO A 107 -55.36 -101.03 -5.72
C PRO A 107 -54.78 -101.26 -7.12
N ARG A 108 -53.72 -102.07 -7.20
CA ARG A 108 -53.10 -102.53 -8.45
C ARG A 108 -52.94 -104.03 -8.42
N ASP A 109 -53.20 -104.68 -9.56
CA ASP A 109 -53.02 -106.11 -9.70
C ASP A 109 -51.55 -106.43 -9.98
N PHE A 110 -50.93 -107.23 -9.12
CA PHE A 110 -49.57 -107.74 -9.29
C PHE A 110 -49.62 -109.20 -9.72
N LEU A 111 -48.80 -109.56 -10.71
CA LEU A 111 -48.64 -110.94 -11.16
C LEU A 111 -47.82 -111.72 -10.13
N ILE A 112 -48.39 -112.76 -9.52
CA ILE A 112 -47.71 -113.58 -8.50
C ILE A 112 -47.12 -114.88 -9.06
N ASP A 113 -47.63 -115.35 -10.20
CA ASP A 113 -47.14 -116.54 -10.89
C ASP A 113 -47.08 -116.31 -12.41
N LEU A 114 -45.85 -116.34 -12.95
CA LEU A 114 -45.56 -116.09 -14.36
C LEU A 114 -46.11 -117.18 -15.29
N THR A 115 -46.38 -118.38 -14.77
CA THR A 115 -46.72 -119.57 -15.57
C THR A 115 -48.23 -119.76 -15.70
N SER A 116 -49.00 -119.40 -14.66
CA SER A 116 -50.46 -119.53 -14.62
C SER A 116 -51.21 -118.24 -14.91
N GLY A 117 -50.54 -117.08 -14.90
CA GLY A 117 -51.17 -115.79 -15.13
C GLY A 117 -51.96 -115.25 -13.93
N ALA A 118 -51.81 -115.84 -12.74
CA ALA A 118 -52.55 -115.45 -11.55
C ALA A 118 -52.10 -114.07 -11.03
N THR A 119 -53.06 -113.19 -10.77
CA THR A 119 -52.83 -111.84 -10.21
C THR A 119 -53.42 -111.68 -8.81
N GLN A 120 -52.82 -110.80 -8.01
CA GLN A 120 -53.30 -110.41 -6.69
C GLN A 120 -53.34 -108.88 -6.57
N PRO A 121 -54.46 -108.29 -6.11
CA PRO A 121 -54.52 -106.86 -5.84
C PRO A 121 -53.67 -106.50 -4.61
N GLN A 122 -52.80 -105.51 -4.75
CA GLN A 122 -52.07 -104.88 -3.64
C GLN A 122 -52.33 -103.36 -3.67
N ALA A 123 -52.48 -102.76 -2.50
CA ALA A 123 -52.61 -101.31 -2.38
C ALA A 123 -51.21 -100.68 -2.45
N VAL A 124 -50.94 -99.91 -3.49
CA VAL A 124 -49.63 -99.27 -3.71
C VAL A 124 -49.81 -97.78 -3.99
N ALA A 125 -48.86 -96.97 -3.52
CA ALA A 125 -48.84 -95.55 -3.81
C ALA A 125 -48.42 -95.32 -5.26
N MET A 126 -49.19 -94.51 -5.99
CA MET A 126 -49.00 -94.27 -7.43
C MET A 126 -48.38 -92.91 -7.74
N GLN A 127 -48.09 -92.09 -6.73
CA GLN A 127 -47.53 -90.76 -6.91
C GLN A 127 -46.44 -90.47 -5.87
N GLN A 128 -45.31 -89.91 -6.29
CA GLN A 128 -44.36 -89.29 -5.39
C GLN A 128 -44.58 -87.77 -5.38
N LEU A 129 -44.91 -87.22 -4.21
CA LEU A 129 -45.10 -85.79 -4.00
C LEU A 129 -43.91 -85.23 -3.21
N HIS A 130 -43.26 -84.21 -3.74
CA HIS A 130 -42.33 -83.39 -2.99
C HIS A 130 -43.16 -82.44 -2.10
N LYS A 131 -43.47 -82.87 -0.87
CA LYS A 131 -44.31 -82.09 0.04
C LYS A 131 -43.47 -81.05 0.79
N ALA A 132 -43.94 -79.81 0.83
CA ALA A 132 -43.44 -78.80 1.74
C ALA A 132 -44.20 -78.91 3.06
N ASN A 133 -43.51 -79.21 4.15
CA ASN A 133 -44.12 -79.24 5.49
C ASN A 133 -43.94 -77.89 6.14
N VAL A 134 -44.99 -77.39 6.78
CA VAL A 134 -44.94 -76.20 7.61
C VAL A 134 -44.92 -76.60 9.08
N ASN A 135 -44.03 -76.01 9.86
CA ASN A 135 -43.94 -76.24 11.29
C ASN A 135 -43.68 -74.94 12.04
N LEU A 136 -43.92 -74.95 13.35
CA LEU A 136 -43.65 -73.84 14.25
C LEU A 136 -42.40 -74.13 15.07
N LEU A 137 -41.50 -73.16 15.13
CA LEU A 137 -40.34 -73.17 16.01
C LEU A 137 -40.47 -72.02 17.01
N ALA A 138 -40.52 -72.34 18.29
CA ALA A 138 -40.65 -71.33 19.35
C ALA A 138 -39.27 -70.88 19.86
N GLY A 139 -39.10 -69.57 20.01
CA GLY A 139 -37.96 -68.97 20.71
C GLY A 139 -38.16 -68.90 22.23
N ALA A 140 -37.19 -68.31 22.92
CA ALA A 140 -37.27 -68.07 24.36
C ALA A 140 -38.17 -66.86 24.67
N GLU A 141 -38.84 -66.90 25.83
CA GLU A 141 -39.59 -65.75 26.35
C GLU A 141 -38.64 -64.68 26.92
N SER A 142 -38.83 -63.42 26.52
CA SER A 142 -38.00 -62.30 26.92
C SER A 142 -38.76 -60.98 26.79
N ALA A 143 -38.31 -59.93 27.49
CA ALA A 143 -38.80 -58.56 27.28
C ALA A 143 -38.44 -58.04 25.87
N ASP A 144 -37.33 -58.53 25.31
CA ASP A 144 -36.91 -58.32 23.92
C ASP A 144 -36.68 -59.70 23.27
N PRO A 145 -37.73 -60.34 22.71
CA PRO A 145 -37.65 -61.70 22.21
C PRO A 145 -36.83 -61.76 20.92
N GLN A 146 -35.98 -62.78 20.81
CA GLN A 146 -35.19 -63.04 19.60
C GLN A 146 -35.78 -64.21 18.82
N ALA A 147 -35.64 -64.18 17.50
CA ALA A 147 -36.06 -65.29 16.65
C ALA A 147 -35.22 -66.54 16.96
N PRO A 148 -35.82 -67.75 16.99
CA PRO A 148 -35.10 -68.99 17.21
C PRO A 148 -34.05 -69.27 16.14
N ALA A 149 -32.99 -69.98 16.51
CA ALA A 149 -31.98 -70.46 15.57
C ALA A 149 -32.56 -71.54 14.64
N LEU A 150 -32.34 -71.39 13.34
CA LEU A 150 -32.83 -72.33 12.33
C LEU A 150 -31.82 -73.46 12.11
N GLN A 151 -32.33 -74.68 11.93
CA GLN A 151 -31.51 -75.84 11.55
C GLN A 151 -31.20 -75.82 10.05
N SER A 152 -30.05 -76.38 9.67
CA SER A 152 -29.68 -76.54 8.25
C SER A 152 -30.78 -77.30 7.49
N GLY A 153 -31.20 -76.79 6.34
CA GLY A 153 -32.29 -77.37 5.53
C GLY A 153 -33.70 -76.86 5.84
N THR A 154 -33.86 -75.97 6.83
CA THR A 154 -35.15 -75.31 7.14
C THR A 154 -35.14 -73.84 6.71
N LEU A 155 -36.25 -73.34 6.18
CA LEU A 155 -36.42 -71.95 5.76
C LEU A 155 -37.50 -71.26 6.59
N ALA A 156 -37.17 -70.13 7.22
CA ALA A 156 -38.16 -69.31 7.91
C ALA A 156 -38.93 -68.41 6.92
N ILE A 157 -40.26 -68.47 6.99
CA ILE A 157 -41.15 -67.67 6.12
C ILE A 157 -41.77 -66.48 6.85
N ALA A 158 -42.01 -66.59 8.16
CA ALA A 158 -42.51 -65.48 8.98
C ALA A 158 -42.10 -65.65 10.45
N ASP A 159 -41.90 -64.53 11.14
CA ASP A 159 -41.70 -64.44 12.58
C ASP A 159 -42.98 -63.87 13.21
N ILE A 160 -43.56 -64.60 14.17
CA ILE A 160 -44.80 -64.22 14.84
C ILE A 160 -44.45 -63.78 16.25
N VAL A 161 -44.74 -62.52 16.59
CA VAL A 161 -44.57 -61.99 17.94
C VAL A 161 -45.83 -62.29 18.75
N LEU A 162 -45.68 -63.04 19.84
CA LEU A 162 -46.74 -63.39 20.77
C LEU A 162 -46.62 -62.57 22.07
N ILE A 163 -47.78 -62.14 22.58
CA ILE A 163 -47.99 -61.61 23.93
C ILE A 163 -48.92 -62.58 24.69
N PRO A 164 -49.08 -62.46 26.03
CA PRO A 164 -49.90 -63.40 26.80
C PRO A 164 -51.36 -63.51 26.33
N THR A 165 -51.88 -62.49 25.64
CA THR A 165 -53.25 -62.45 25.11
C THR A 165 -53.40 -62.95 23.67
N GLY A 166 -52.32 -63.31 22.97
CA GLY A 166 -52.36 -63.78 21.59
C GLY A 166 -51.29 -63.18 20.66
N VAL A 167 -51.56 -63.25 19.35
CA VAL A 167 -50.69 -62.68 18.30
C VAL A 167 -50.67 -61.14 18.38
N GLU A 168 -49.49 -60.55 18.51
CA GLU A 168 -49.29 -59.10 18.48
C GLU A 168 -49.00 -58.61 17.06
N ARG A 169 -48.08 -59.29 16.35
CA ARG A 169 -47.64 -58.92 15.00
C ARG A 169 -47.05 -60.14 14.27
N ILE A 170 -47.21 -60.15 12.94
CA ILE A 170 -46.60 -61.13 12.05
C ILE A 170 -45.65 -60.41 11.10
N ASP A 171 -44.39 -60.83 11.10
CA ASP A 171 -43.32 -60.29 10.25
C ASP A 171 -42.89 -61.32 9.21
N VAL A 172 -43.32 -61.12 7.97
CA VAL A 172 -42.95 -62.01 6.85
C VAL A 172 -41.49 -61.77 6.46
N ARG A 173 -40.72 -62.85 6.31
CA ARG A 173 -39.31 -62.79 5.87
C ARG A 173 -39.19 -62.60 4.37
N VAL A 174 -39.42 -61.36 3.92
CA VAL A 174 -39.37 -60.98 2.51
C VAL A 174 -38.03 -61.26 1.82
N ALA A 175 -36.92 -61.25 2.57
CA ALA A 175 -35.59 -61.48 2.04
C ALA A 175 -35.38 -62.89 1.46
N ALA A 176 -36.15 -63.89 1.91
CA ALA A 176 -36.11 -65.27 1.44
C ALA A 176 -37.13 -65.57 0.33
N ARG A 177 -38.03 -64.64 0.03
CA ARG A 177 -39.03 -64.77 -1.03
C ARG A 177 -38.37 -64.64 -2.40
N LEU A 178 -38.77 -65.49 -3.35
CA LEU A 178 -38.29 -65.37 -4.72
C LEU A 178 -39.03 -64.20 -5.43
N PRO A 179 -38.30 -63.20 -5.97
CA PRO A 179 -38.92 -62.06 -6.63
C PRO A 179 -39.47 -62.44 -8.02
N ASN A 180 -40.50 -61.72 -8.45
CA ASN A 180 -41.04 -61.86 -9.82
C ASN A 180 -40.17 -61.07 -10.82
N LEU A 181 -39.93 -61.62 -12.02
CA LEU A 181 -39.26 -60.93 -13.12
C LEU A 181 -39.91 -59.57 -13.48
N ALA A 182 -41.24 -59.47 -13.41
CA ALA A 182 -41.94 -58.22 -13.67
C ALA A 182 -41.62 -57.13 -12.62
N GLU A 183 -41.45 -57.53 -11.35
CA GLU A 183 -41.09 -56.62 -10.26
C GLU A 183 -39.64 -56.13 -10.42
N GLN A 184 -38.73 -57.01 -10.82
CA GLN A 184 -37.35 -56.64 -11.14
C GLN A 184 -37.28 -55.65 -12.32
N ALA A 185 -38.05 -55.90 -13.39
CA ALA A 185 -38.14 -54.97 -14.51
C ALA A 185 -38.66 -53.58 -14.10
N SER A 186 -39.64 -53.51 -13.19
CA SER A 186 -40.13 -52.24 -12.65
C SER A 186 -39.03 -51.50 -11.89
N ARG A 187 -38.30 -52.19 -11.01
CA ARG A 187 -37.20 -51.58 -10.23
C ARG A 187 -36.09 -51.04 -11.13
N VAL A 188 -35.76 -51.76 -12.21
CA VAL A 188 -34.77 -51.30 -13.19
C VAL A 188 -35.27 -50.03 -13.90
N ARG A 189 -36.55 -50.00 -14.32
CA ARG A 189 -37.14 -48.81 -14.94
C ARG A 189 -37.16 -47.59 -14.01
N ASP A 190 -37.40 -47.80 -12.71
CA ASP A 190 -37.37 -46.73 -11.72
C ASP A 190 -35.96 -46.14 -11.57
N LEU A 191 -34.92 -47.00 -11.58
CA LEU A 191 -33.52 -46.57 -11.57
C LEU A 191 -33.15 -45.78 -12.85
N GLU A 192 -33.59 -46.25 -14.01
CA GLU A 192 -33.40 -45.54 -15.29
C GLU A 192 -34.09 -44.17 -15.28
N THR A 193 -35.30 -44.10 -14.74
CA THR A 193 -36.07 -42.84 -14.60
C THR A 193 -35.39 -41.88 -13.63
N TRP A 194 -34.86 -42.37 -12.51
CA TRP A 194 -34.09 -41.57 -11.57
C TRP A 194 -32.82 -41.00 -12.22
N ARG A 195 -32.10 -41.83 -12.99
CA ARG A 195 -30.91 -41.40 -13.73
C ARG A 195 -31.24 -40.30 -14.74
N ALA A 196 -32.28 -40.47 -15.54
CA ALA A 196 -32.73 -39.47 -16.51
C ALA A 196 -33.08 -38.10 -15.88
N ARG A 197 -33.56 -38.09 -14.64
CA ARG A 197 -33.87 -36.85 -13.89
C ARG A 197 -32.65 -36.23 -13.21
N THR A 198 -31.66 -37.03 -12.84
CA THR A 198 -30.53 -36.60 -12.02
C THR A 198 -29.34 -36.14 -12.87
N ASP A 199 -29.09 -36.80 -14.02
CA ASP A 199 -27.99 -36.47 -14.93
C ASP A 199 -27.99 -34.98 -15.36
N PRO A 200 -29.14 -34.34 -15.70
CA PRO A 200 -29.16 -32.92 -16.04
C PRO A 200 -28.79 -32.00 -14.87
N ARG A 201 -29.16 -32.36 -13.63
CA ARG A 201 -28.88 -31.58 -12.41
C ARG A 201 -27.41 -31.68 -12.01
N VAL A 202 -26.80 -32.84 -12.19
CA VAL A 202 -25.36 -33.03 -11.94
C VAL A 202 -24.55 -32.24 -12.97
N SER A 203 -24.97 -32.24 -14.24
CA SER A 203 -24.34 -31.42 -15.27
C SER A 203 -24.45 -29.92 -14.97
N SER A 204 -25.60 -29.45 -14.45
CA SER A 204 -25.76 -28.03 -14.10
C SER A 204 -24.90 -27.64 -12.89
N ILE A 205 -24.78 -28.50 -11.87
CA ILE A 205 -23.91 -28.26 -10.72
C ILE A 205 -22.43 -28.17 -11.16
N ALA A 206 -22.00 -28.95 -12.14
CA ALA A 206 -20.65 -28.85 -12.69
C ALA A 206 -20.42 -27.49 -13.39
N THR A 207 -21.41 -26.98 -14.12
CA THR A 207 -21.39 -25.65 -14.73
C THR A 207 -21.42 -24.54 -13.68
N ASP A 208 -22.26 -24.66 -12.65
CA ASP A 208 -22.35 -23.71 -11.54
C ASP A 208 -21.07 -23.71 -10.70
N LEU A 209 -20.41 -24.87 -10.53
CA LEU A 209 -19.10 -24.98 -9.88
C LEU A 209 -18.01 -24.33 -10.73
N ALA A 210 -18.05 -24.45 -12.06
CA ALA A 210 -17.14 -23.73 -12.95
C ALA A 210 -17.39 -22.21 -12.87
N ALA A 211 -18.64 -21.77 -12.83
CA ALA A 211 -18.99 -20.37 -12.64
C ALA A 211 -18.60 -19.86 -11.23
N LEU A 212 -18.75 -20.67 -10.19
CA LEU A 212 -18.28 -20.39 -8.84
C LEU A 212 -16.76 -20.32 -8.79
N SER A 213 -16.05 -21.19 -9.52
CA SER A 213 -14.59 -21.14 -9.67
C SER A 213 -14.16 -19.82 -10.30
N THR A 214 -14.80 -19.39 -11.39
CA THR A 214 -14.57 -18.07 -12.02
C THR A 214 -14.93 -16.92 -11.09
N LYS A 215 -15.97 -17.06 -10.26
CA LYS A 215 -16.35 -16.06 -9.26
C LYS A 215 -15.43 -16.05 -8.03
N THR A 216 -14.78 -17.18 -7.73
CA THR A 216 -13.76 -17.34 -6.69
C THR A 216 -12.42 -16.76 -7.15
N GLU A 217 -12.11 -16.80 -8.44
CA GLU A 217 -11.05 -15.96 -9.05
C GLU A 217 -11.39 -14.47 -9.01
N GLY A 218 -12.68 -14.13 -8.90
CA GLY A 218 -13.22 -12.78 -8.71
C GLY A 218 -13.39 -12.32 -7.25
N LEU A 219 -13.17 -13.20 -6.26
CA LEU A 219 -12.90 -12.74 -4.89
C LEU A 219 -11.53 -12.11 -4.91
N ALA A 220 -11.42 -10.87 -4.42
CA ALA A 220 -10.20 -10.08 -4.52
C ALA A 220 -8.98 -10.95 -4.22
N GLN A 221 -8.18 -11.26 -5.25
CA GLN A 221 -6.95 -12.03 -5.07
C GLN A 221 -6.21 -11.40 -3.88
N GLN A 222 -5.53 -12.17 -3.04
CA GLN A 222 -4.74 -11.61 -1.93
C GLN A 222 -3.90 -10.40 -2.37
N ARG A 223 -3.43 -10.42 -3.62
CA ARG A 223 -2.85 -9.29 -4.35
C ARG A 223 -3.71 -8.01 -4.39
N GLN A 224 -4.97 -8.09 -4.80
CA GLN A 224 -5.89 -6.94 -4.85
C GLN A 224 -6.21 -6.40 -3.44
N VAL A 225 -6.30 -7.27 -2.42
CA VAL A 225 -6.45 -6.82 -1.03
C VAL A 225 -5.18 -6.12 -0.54
N VAL A 226 -4.00 -6.61 -0.90
CA VAL A 226 -2.72 -5.96 -0.61
C VAL A 226 -2.59 -4.63 -1.35
N GLU A 227 -2.97 -4.58 -2.63
CA GLU A 227 -2.95 -3.34 -3.42
C GLU A 227 -3.91 -2.31 -2.82
N LEU A 228 -5.12 -2.71 -2.41
CA LEU A 228 -6.08 -1.84 -1.73
C LEU A 228 -5.57 -1.38 -0.35
N ALA A 229 -4.96 -2.28 0.44
CA ALA A 229 -4.37 -1.94 1.73
C ALA A 229 -3.17 -0.98 1.57
N ALA A 230 -2.35 -1.17 0.54
CA ALA A 230 -1.25 -0.27 0.19
C ALA A 230 -1.78 1.10 -0.26
N GLU A 231 -2.84 1.15 -1.07
CA GLU A 231 -3.49 2.41 -1.47
C GLU A 231 -4.09 3.13 -0.26
N LEU A 232 -4.76 2.41 0.64
CA LEU A 232 -5.30 2.98 1.87
C LEU A 232 -4.17 3.52 2.77
N ALA A 233 -3.06 2.79 2.90
CA ALA A 233 -1.89 3.27 3.64
C ALA A 233 -1.32 4.55 3.03
N ARG A 234 -1.23 4.64 1.69
CA ARG A 234 -0.80 5.88 1.01
C ARG A 234 -1.76 7.03 1.26
N VAL A 235 -3.08 6.82 1.16
CA VAL A 235 -4.08 7.85 1.45
C VAL A 235 -3.94 8.34 2.90
N ARG A 236 -3.73 7.43 3.84
CA ARG A 236 -3.55 7.77 5.26
C ARG A 236 -2.25 8.51 5.54
N GLY A 237 -1.13 8.09 4.95
CA GLY A 237 0.15 8.80 5.07
C GLY A 237 0.06 10.21 4.48
N LYS A 238 -0.70 10.38 3.38
CA LYS A 238 -1.01 11.72 2.84
C LYS A 238 -1.83 12.56 3.82
N LEU A 239 -2.80 11.98 4.50
CA LEU A 239 -3.65 12.66 5.50
C LEU A 239 -3.01 12.77 6.90
N ASN A 240 -1.80 12.25 7.09
CA ASN A 240 -1.06 12.22 8.36
C ASN A 240 -1.87 11.62 9.54
N LEU A 241 -2.65 10.58 9.26
CA LEU A 241 -3.47 9.91 10.28
C LEU A 241 -2.62 8.97 11.16
N PRO A 242 -2.86 8.86 12.48
CA PRO A 242 -2.08 8.00 13.37
C PRO A 242 -2.02 6.53 12.90
N ALA A 243 -0.85 5.91 13.02
CA ALA A 243 -0.56 4.58 12.47
C ALA A 243 -0.60 3.42 13.50
N THR A 244 -1.03 3.64 14.74
CA THR A 244 -0.95 2.63 15.81
C THR A 244 -1.82 1.39 15.52
N PHE A 245 -1.24 0.19 15.62
CA PHE A 245 -1.90 -1.13 15.47
C PHE A 245 -2.46 -1.47 14.08
N MET A 246 -1.83 -0.98 13.01
CA MET A 246 -2.34 -1.12 11.64
C MET A 246 -1.58 -2.15 10.80
N ALA A 247 -2.31 -2.82 9.90
CA ALA A 247 -1.78 -3.83 8.98
C ALA A 247 -0.99 -3.24 7.80
N ALA A 248 -1.17 -1.97 7.44
CA ALA A 248 -0.39 -1.30 6.40
C ALA A 248 0.08 0.10 6.83
N ASP A 249 1.30 0.49 6.41
CA ASP A 249 1.90 1.79 6.67
C ASP A 249 2.70 2.29 5.43
N SER A 250 2.89 3.60 5.30
CA SER A 250 3.58 4.20 4.16
C SER A 250 4.38 5.45 4.56
N ASP A 251 5.62 5.50 4.10
CA ASP A 251 6.59 6.55 4.34
C ASP A 251 7.03 7.18 3.01
N PHE A 252 6.96 8.52 2.97
CA PHE A 252 7.35 9.35 1.83
C PHE A 252 8.71 10.01 2.02
N PHE A 253 9.42 9.74 3.13
CA PHE A 253 10.76 10.28 3.42
C PHE A 253 10.85 11.81 3.29
N GLU A 254 9.78 12.52 3.69
CA GLU A 254 9.79 13.98 3.81
C GLU A 254 10.65 14.40 5.02
N ASP A 255 10.50 13.67 6.13
CA ASP A 255 11.20 13.88 7.38
C ASP A 255 11.65 12.54 8.00
N ASP A 256 12.40 12.61 9.10
CA ASP A 256 12.87 11.45 9.85
C ASP A 256 11.77 10.78 10.71
N GLY A 257 10.49 11.15 10.53
CA GLY A 257 9.36 10.71 11.36
C GLY A 257 9.21 9.19 11.44
N HIS A 258 9.60 8.46 10.40
CA HIS A 258 9.53 6.99 10.31
C HIS A 258 10.92 6.32 10.28
N THR A 259 11.99 7.11 10.44
CA THR A 259 13.37 6.64 10.46
C THR A 259 13.87 6.48 11.90
N ASP A 260 14.53 5.37 12.19
CA ASP A 260 15.25 5.18 13.45
C ASP A 260 16.65 5.77 13.31
N THR A 261 16.77 7.06 13.62
CA THR A 261 18.04 7.80 13.54
C THR A 261 19.06 7.36 14.61
N ALA A 262 18.62 6.63 15.64
CA ALA A 262 19.49 6.09 16.69
C ALA A 262 20.01 4.68 16.38
N ALA A 263 19.47 4.02 15.35
CA ALA A 263 19.86 2.66 15.00
C ALA A 263 21.34 2.57 14.60
N THR A 264 22.05 1.59 15.16
CA THR A 264 23.46 1.34 14.81
C THR A 264 23.61 1.02 13.33
N GLY A 265 24.49 1.76 12.65
CA GLY A 265 24.75 1.58 11.22
C GLY A 265 23.70 2.20 10.30
N GLN A 266 22.78 3.03 10.81
CA GLN A 266 22.03 3.97 9.97
C GLN A 266 23.04 4.94 9.34
N THR A 267 23.01 5.03 8.01
CA THR A 267 23.83 6.00 7.25
C THR A 267 23.06 6.76 6.17
N ALA A 268 21.82 6.37 5.88
CA ALA A 268 21.05 7.03 4.82
C ALA A 268 20.60 8.44 5.22
N ILE A 269 20.52 9.34 4.25
CA ILE A 269 20.04 10.71 4.46
C ILE A 269 18.56 10.79 4.03
N VAL A 270 17.72 11.42 4.85
CA VAL A 270 16.30 11.66 4.53
C VAL A 270 16.09 13.12 4.17
N GLN A 271 15.88 13.42 2.89
CA GLN A 271 15.62 14.76 2.37
C GLN A 271 14.74 14.69 1.12
N ALA A 272 13.41 14.59 1.32
CA ALA A 272 12.44 14.32 0.25
C ALA A 272 12.83 13.08 -0.58
N GLY A 273 13.09 11.99 0.16
CA GLY A 273 13.60 10.74 -0.36
C GLY A 273 14.72 10.19 0.50
N LEU A 274 14.90 8.89 0.46
CA LEU A 274 16.00 8.18 1.09
C LEU A 274 17.21 8.17 0.14
N GLN A 275 18.26 8.89 0.54
CA GLN A 275 19.46 9.14 -0.26
C GLN A 275 20.69 8.47 0.35
N PHE A 276 21.73 8.35 -0.47
CA PHE A 276 23.03 7.89 -0.01
C PHE A 276 23.63 8.85 1.03
N PRO A 277 24.49 8.39 1.96
CA PRO A 277 25.31 9.29 2.75
C PRO A 277 26.29 10.07 1.88
N LEU A 278 26.88 11.10 2.45
CA LEU A 278 28.05 11.76 1.88
C LEU A 278 29.31 11.02 2.34
N ALA A 279 30.07 10.48 1.39
CA ALA A 279 31.37 9.87 1.68
C ALA A 279 32.42 10.92 2.07
N ALA A 280 32.30 12.12 1.51
CA ALA A 280 33.10 13.27 1.87
C ALA A 280 32.33 14.56 1.58
N SER A 281 32.56 15.60 2.37
CA SER A 281 32.07 16.94 2.06
C SER A 281 32.99 18.00 2.64
N TYR A 282 33.11 19.12 1.95
CA TYR A 282 33.84 20.29 2.41
C TYR A 282 33.00 21.54 2.17
N GLN A 283 33.07 22.48 3.12
CA GLN A 283 32.37 23.75 3.05
C GLN A 283 33.39 24.88 3.01
N VAL A 284 33.15 25.86 2.13
CA VAL A 284 33.96 27.06 2.00
C VAL A 284 33.07 28.29 2.00
N ALA A 285 33.67 29.43 2.33
CA ALA A 285 33.04 30.72 2.17
C ALA A 285 32.83 31.02 0.67
N ILE A 286 31.72 31.68 0.34
CA ILE A 286 31.64 32.39 -0.94
C ILE A 286 32.45 33.66 -0.79
N ALA A 287 33.65 33.68 -1.36
CA ALA A 287 34.61 34.76 -1.24
C ALA A 287 35.23 35.07 -2.60
N LEU A 288 35.65 36.33 -2.79
CA LEU A 288 36.36 36.74 -4.01
C LEU A 288 37.70 36.01 -4.11
N PHE A 289 38.06 35.58 -5.33
CA PHE A 289 39.39 35.03 -5.60
C PHE A 289 40.47 36.09 -5.33
N ASN A 290 40.27 37.30 -5.88
CA ASN A 290 41.05 38.48 -5.60
C ASN A 290 40.25 39.42 -4.67
N PRO A 291 40.67 39.66 -3.42
CA PRO A 291 39.98 40.58 -2.51
C PRO A 291 39.91 42.03 -3.01
N PHE A 292 40.81 42.44 -3.91
CA PHE A 292 40.88 43.79 -4.51
C PHE A 292 40.49 43.80 -5.98
N GLU A 293 39.48 43.00 -6.36
CA GLU A 293 38.98 42.91 -7.74
C GLU A 293 38.43 44.28 -8.22
N PRO A 294 39.06 44.94 -9.21
CA PRO A 294 38.65 46.28 -9.64
C PRO A 294 37.30 46.32 -10.37
N ALA A 295 36.81 45.16 -10.83
CA ALA A 295 35.51 45.04 -11.50
C ALA A 295 34.32 45.10 -10.52
N VAL A 296 34.56 45.10 -9.20
CA VAL A 296 33.52 45.13 -8.19
C VAL A 296 33.75 46.23 -7.14
N SER A 297 32.67 46.62 -6.47
CA SER A 297 32.69 47.40 -5.25
C SER A 297 32.18 46.53 -4.11
N ARG A 298 32.95 46.45 -3.02
CA ARG A 298 32.60 45.70 -1.81
C ARG A 298 32.27 46.69 -0.70
N SER A 299 31.11 46.52 -0.09
CA SER A 299 30.65 47.29 1.05
C SER A 299 31.23 46.79 2.38
N ALA A 300 30.90 47.47 3.48
CA ALA A 300 31.35 47.08 4.81
C ALA A 300 30.70 45.79 5.32
N SER A 301 29.47 45.48 4.89
CA SER A 301 28.77 44.23 5.21
C SER A 301 28.97 43.14 4.15
N ASP A 302 30.07 43.22 3.40
CA ASP A 302 30.44 42.23 2.39
C ASP A 302 29.46 42.06 1.23
N GLN A 303 28.61 43.05 0.98
CA GLN A 303 27.81 43.14 -0.23
C GLN A 303 28.70 43.57 -1.40
N VAL A 304 28.60 42.82 -2.49
CA VAL A 304 29.38 42.99 -3.72
C VAL A 304 28.44 43.41 -4.83
N LEU A 305 28.75 44.57 -5.41
CA LEU A 305 28.13 45.12 -6.59
C LEU A 305 29.17 45.23 -7.71
N PRO A 306 28.77 45.20 -9.00
CA PRO A 306 29.65 45.63 -10.07
C PRO A 306 30.21 47.03 -9.82
N ALA A 307 31.43 47.31 -10.27
CA ALA A 307 32.05 48.61 -10.07
C ALA A 307 31.18 49.74 -10.64
N TYR A 308 30.92 50.74 -9.81
CA TYR A 308 30.04 51.85 -10.14
C TYR A 308 30.71 53.21 -9.92
N GLN A 309 30.06 54.25 -10.45
CA GLN A 309 30.26 55.65 -10.10
C GLN A 309 28.97 56.18 -9.48
N GLU A 310 29.05 57.23 -8.68
CA GLU A 310 27.87 57.77 -8.00
C GLU A 310 27.33 58.98 -8.76
N ALA A 311 26.01 59.03 -8.95
CA ALA A 311 25.34 60.14 -9.58
C ALA A 311 24.12 60.55 -8.75
N VAL A 312 23.85 61.86 -8.66
CA VAL A 312 22.64 62.36 -8.01
C VAL A 312 21.43 62.04 -8.88
N ARG A 313 20.42 61.36 -8.32
CA ARG A 313 19.18 61.01 -9.03
C ARG A 313 17.98 61.82 -8.57
N ILE A 314 17.89 62.09 -7.27
CA ILE A 314 16.80 62.88 -6.68
C ILE A 314 17.46 63.94 -5.82
N ALA A 315 17.12 65.20 -6.01
CA ALA A 315 17.60 66.27 -5.15
C ALA A 315 16.58 67.39 -5.06
N THR A 316 16.58 68.07 -3.91
CA THR A 316 15.81 69.28 -3.67
C THR A 316 16.76 70.47 -3.55
N THR A 317 16.47 71.54 -4.29
CA THR A 317 17.29 72.77 -4.30
C THR A 317 16.41 74.00 -4.07
N GLY A 318 17.03 75.11 -3.68
CA GLY A 318 16.33 76.37 -3.38
C GLY A 318 15.97 76.52 -1.90
N TYR A 319 16.98 76.84 -1.09
CA TYR A 319 16.84 77.11 0.35
C TYR A 319 15.71 78.12 0.64
N ALA A 320 14.80 77.74 1.53
CA ALA A 320 13.64 78.55 1.91
C ALA A 320 13.53 78.79 3.43
N GLY A 321 14.38 78.14 4.23
CA GLY A 321 14.42 78.28 5.69
C GLY A 321 15.08 77.08 6.34
N ASP A 322 14.87 76.92 7.64
CA ASP A 322 15.30 75.74 8.39
C ASP A 322 14.22 75.23 9.35
N ILE A 323 14.44 74.01 9.85
CA ILE A 323 13.63 73.38 10.88
C ILE A 323 14.54 72.89 12.02
N SER A 324 14.11 73.10 13.27
CA SER A 324 14.83 72.61 14.43
C SER A 324 14.68 71.09 14.55
N LEU A 325 15.78 70.41 14.84
CA LEU A 325 15.80 69.00 15.23
C LEU A 325 15.76 68.84 16.76
N SER A 326 15.38 69.89 17.51
CA SER A 326 15.22 69.87 18.97
C SER A 326 13.85 70.37 19.42
N GLN A 327 13.16 69.55 20.24
CA GLN A 327 12.18 69.92 21.26
C GLN A 327 11.73 68.64 22.02
N TYR A 328 11.98 68.62 23.32
CA TYR A 328 12.07 67.43 24.17
C TYR A 328 10.78 66.59 24.35
N GLN A 329 10.87 65.30 24.01
CA GLN A 329 10.65 64.16 24.93
C GLN A 329 11.53 62.99 24.43
N VAL A 330 12.33 62.40 25.31
CA VAL A 330 13.24 61.29 24.98
C VAL A 330 12.45 59.99 24.97
N GLN A 331 12.32 59.34 23.81
CA GLN A 331 11.71 58.02 23.71
C GLN A 331 12.58 57.06 22.91
N THR A 332 12.43 55.79 23.21
CA THR A 332 13.20 54.68 22.67
C THR A 332 12.49 54.06 21.48
N HIS A 333 13.12 54.06 20.31
CA HIS A 333 12.55 53.48 19.10
C HIS A 333 13.10 52.08 18.82
N THR A 334 12.22 51.15 18.45
CA THR A 334 12.62 49.81 17.99
C THR A 334 12.55 49.77 16.46
N LEU A 335 13.70 49.59 15.81
CA LEU A 335 13.76 49.26 14.38
C LEU A 335 13.68 47.74 14.24
N ARG A 336 12.80 47.24 13.36
CA ARG A 336 12.67 45.81 13.10
C ARG A 336 13.30 45.45 11.75
N GLU A 337 14.11 44.40 11.76
CA GLU A 337 14.85 43.90 10.60
C GLU A 337 14.01 42.90 9.76
N TYR A 338 14.29 42.83 8.45
CA TYR A 338 13.39 42.27 7.43
C TYR A 338 13.78 40.86 6.93
N THR A 339 12.80 40.20 6.29
CA THR A 339 12.87 38.87 5.69
C THR A 339 13.76 38.84 4.43
N THR A 340 14.88 38.10 4.46
CA THR A 340 15.71 37.87 3.27
C THR A 340 15.22 36.68 2.44
N THR A 341 15.28 36.78 1.11
CA THR A 341 15.06 35.64 0.21
C THR A 341 16.35 34.84 0.12
N ARG A 342 16.33 33.58 0.58
CA ARG A 342 17.48 32.68 0.45
C ARG A 342 17.38 31.90 -0.86
N TRP A 343 18.52 31.87 -1.55
CA TRP A 343 18.70 31.08 -2.75
C TRP A 343 19.52 29.84 -2.40
N GLU A 344 19.06 28.68 -2.84
CA GLU A 344 19.83 27.45 -2.74
C GLU A 344 19.94 26.82 -4.13
N TYR A 345 21.16 26.77 -4.66
CA TYR A 345 21.47 26.11 -5.93
C TYR A 345 22.10 24.75 -5.62
N ARG A 346 21.51 23.66 -6.11
CA ARG A 346 22.05 22.31 -5.99
C ARG A 346 22.33 21.74 -7.38
N TYR A 347 23.54 21.26 -7.59
CA TYR A 347 24.00 20.71 -8.85
C TYR A 347 24.76 19.41 -8.60
N GLY A 348 24.53 18.38 -9.42
CA GLY A 348 25.19 17.08 -9.30
C GLY A 348 24.24 15.90 -9.23
N TRP A 349 24.81 14.75 -8.89
CA TRP A 349 24.15 13.44 -8.90
C TRP A 349 23.25 13.17 -7.68
N HIS A 350 23.67 13.61 -6.50
CA HIS A 350 23.03 13.35 -5.21
C HIS A 350 21.66 14.01 -5.07
N TRP A 351 21.46 15.11 -5.80
CA TRP A 351 20.37 16.05 -5.56
C TRP A 351 19.19 15.87 -6.51
N ASN A 352 19.16 14.85 -7.35
CA ASN A 352 18.02 14.64 -8.24
C ASN A 352 16.96 13.72 -7.61
N TYR A 353 16.18 14.26 -6.67
CA TYR A 353 14.97 13.60 -6.17
C TYR A 353 13.87 13.67 -7.23
N TYR A 354 12.98 12.68 -7.27
CA TYR A 354 11.94 12.59 -8.31
C TYR A 354 10.85 13.67 -8.10
N ALA A 355 11.16 14.93 -8.39
CA ALA A 355 10.35 16.10 -8.00
C ALA A 355 8.92 16.05 -8.53
N ASN A 356 8.74 15.60 -9.78
CA ASN A 356 7.41 15.42 -10.38
C ASN A 356 6.54 14.43 -9.61
N TRP A 357 7.14 13.40 -9.00
CA TRP A 357 6.42 12.44 -8.19
C TRP A 357 5.94 13.04 -6.87
N TYR A 358 6.79 13.82 -6.18
CA TYR A 358 6.37 14.53 -4.96
C TYR A 358 5.30 15.58 -5.26
N LEU A 359 5.48 16.39 -6.31
CA LEU A 359 4.49 17.38 -6.74
C LEU A 359 3.14 16.73 -7.04
N SER A 360 3.13 15.66 -7.85
CA SER A 360 1.88 15.03 -8.30
C SER A 360 1.22 14.14 -7.25
N ARG A 361 2.00 13.39 -6.47
CA ARG A 361 1.47 12.35 -5.58
C ARG A 361 1.46 12.74 -4.11
N TYR A 362 2.32 13.66 -3.67
CA TYR A 362 2.44 14.05 -2.27
C TYR A 362 1.83 15.44 -1.99
N TYR A 363 2.42 16.51 -2.55
CA TYR A 363 2.01 17.90 -2.23
C TYR A 363 0.62 18.27 -2.74
N LYS A 364 0.23 17.82 -3.95
CA LYS A 364 -1.13 18.02 -4.47
C LYS A 364 -2.23 17.46 -3.56
N ALA A 365 -1.95 16.39 -2.83
CA ALA A 365 -2.94 15.73 -1.99
C ALA A 365 -3.11 16.39 -0.61
N ARG A 366 -2.07 17.07 -0.10
CA ARG A 366 -2.12 17.81 1.18
C ARG A 366 -2.67 19.24 1.06
N GLY A 367 -2.86 19.74 -0.17
CA GLY A 367 -3.27 21.13 -0.39
C GLY A 367 -2.17 22.16 -0.04
N ASP A 368 -0.96 21.70 0.29
CA ASP A 368 0.21 22.52 0.61
C ASP A 368 0.89 23.07 -0.66
N TYR A 369 0.11 23.81 -1.46
CA TYR A 369 0.60 24.59 -2.60
C TYR A 369 1.42 25.83 -2.19
N ARG A 370 1.53 26.10 -0.89
CA ARG A 370 2.16 27.32 -0.36
C ARG A 370 3.69 27.31 -0.45
N TYR A 371 4.30 26.13 -0.58
CA TYR A 371 5.70 26.04 -0.97
C TYR A 371 5.75 26.15 -2.49
N LEU A 372 5.81 27.39 -2.97
CA LEU A 372 6.15 27.73 -4.35
C LEU A 372 7.58 27.26 -4.63
N PHE A 373 7.78 25.96 -4.78
CA PHE A 373 8.87 25.43 -5.57
C PHE A 373 8.57 25.89 -6.99
N ARG A 374 9.09 27.06 -7.38
CA ARG A 374 9.23 27.41 -8.79
C ARG A 374 10.31 26.51 -9.36
N HIS A 375 10.01 25.21 -9.45
CA HIS A 375 10.68 24.34 -10.37
C HIS A 375 10.32 24.90 -11.75
N ASP A 376 11.19 25.73 -12.33
CA ASP A 376 11.50 25.47 -13.73
C ASP A 376 11.74 23.96 -13.82
N GLU A 377 11.12 23.28 -14.79
CA GLU A 377 11.10 21.83 -14.94
C GLU A 377 12.36 21.17 -14.34
N PRO A 378 12.23 20.18 -13.43
CA PRO A 378 13.37 19.64 -12.70
C PRO A 378 14.46 19.24 -13.69
N LYS A 379 15.53 20.06 -13.71
CA LYS A 379 16.66 19.86 -14.60
C LYS A 379 17.30 18.53 -14.23
N ARG A 380 17.59 17.70 -15.22
CA ARG A 380 18.11 16.33 -15.11
C ARG A 380 19.34 16.18 -14.21
N TYR A 381 20.12 17.24 -13.95
CA TYR A 381 21.33 17.16 -13.12
C TYR A 381 21.45 18.23 -12.03
N GLY A 382 20.36 18.93 -11.70
CA GLY A 382 20.35 19.94 -10.66
C GLY A 382 18.99 20.58 -10.48
N TYR A 383 18.80 21.26 -9.36
CA TYR A 383 17.63 22.10 -9.15
C TYR A 383 18.05 23.32 -8.34
N TYR A 384 17.38 24.44 -8.57
CA TYR A 384 17.49 25.59 -7.69
C TYR A 384 16.18 25.71 -6.90
N VAL A 385 16.31 26.12 -5.65
CA VAL A 385 15.19 26.43 -4.78
C VAL A 385 15.30 27.89 -4.42
N GLU A 386 14.25 28.62 -4.75
CA GLU A 386 13.98 29.91 -4.15
C GLU A 386 13.11 29.67 -2.92
N ARG A 387 13.64 29.97 -1.73
CA ARG A 387 12.88 29.89 -0.48
C ARG A 387 12.81 31.27 0.13
N LYS A 388 11.58 31.79 0.23
CA LYS A 388 11.27 32.87 1.17
C LYS A 388 11.24 32.28 2.56
N GLU A 389 12.41 32.17 3.18
CA GLU A 389 12.52 31.78 4.58
C GLU A 389 12.36 33.02 5.46
N THR A 390 11.29 33.07 6.23
CA THR A 390 11.22 33.91 7.43
C THR A 390 12.17 33.30 8.46
N ASN A 391 13.45 33.61 8.34
CA ASN A 391 14.40 33.27 9.40
C ASN A 391 14.13 34.20 10.59
N TYR A 392 13.89 33.59 11.75
CA TYR A 392 14.11 34.23 13.05
C TYR A 392 15.62 34.15 13.33
N GLU A 393 16.43 34.77 12.47
CA GLU A 393 17.81 35.04 12.85
C GLU A 393 17.70 36.07 13.99
N LEU A 394 18.38 35.80 15.11
CA LEU A 394 18.47 36.73 16.23
C LEU A 394 19.35 37.93 15.83
N GLU A 395 18.98 38.60 14.76
CA GLU A 395 19.34 39.99 14.50
C GLU A 395 18.12 40.84 14.83
N THR A 396 17.54 40.55 16.01
CA THR A 396 16.72 41.53 16.73
C THR A 396 17.69 42.53 17.34
N SER A 397 18.39 43.28 16.50
CA SER A 397 19.01 44.51 16.95
C SER A 397 17.89 45.53 17.12
N THR A 398 17.12 45.40 18.21
CA THR A 398 16.32 46.51 18.73
C THR A 398 17.30 47.61 19.12
N THR A 399 17.64 48.46 18.15
CA THR A 399 18.51 49.60 18.42
C THR A 399 17.64 50.73 18.87
N ASN A 400 17.66 50.93 20.17
CA ASN A 400 16.98 51.99 20.87
C ASN A 400 17.68 53.32 20.56
N TYR A 401 17.15 54.05 19.59
CA TYR A 401 17.56 55.42 19.36
C TYR A 401 16.65 56.37 20.12
N ASN A 402 17.28 57.37 20.72
CA ASN A 402 16.64 58.42 21.49
C ASN A 402 16.77 59.72 20.69
N GLY A 403 15.69 60.44 20.41
CA GLY A 403 15.78 61.72 19.71
C GLY A 403 14.48 62.19 19.05
N VAL A 404 14.52 63.38 18.44
CA VAL A 404 13.41 63.89 17.62
C VAL A 404 13.44 63.21 16.25
N LEU A 405 12.26 62.89 15.70
CA LEU A 405 12.08 62.31 14.37
C LEU A 405 11.73 63.40 13.36
N LEU A 406 12.62 63.61 12.38
CA LEU A 406 12.30 64.34 11.15
C LEU A 406 12.41 63.38 9.98
N ALA A 407 11.40 63.33 9.12
CA ALA A 407 11.40 62.43 7.98
C ALA A 407 10.95 63.14 6.70
N GLN A 408 11.53 62.78 5.56
CA GLN A 408 11.06 63.20 4.24
C GLN A 408 10.70 61.97 3.43
N THR A 409 9.49 61.89 2.92
CA THR A 409 9.13 60.83 1.95
C THR A 409 9.49 61.25 0.53
N VAL A 410 9.88 60.26 -0.26
CA VAL A 410 10.32 60.42 -1.66
C VAL A 410 9.73 59.31 -2.50
N LEU A 411 9.20 59.65 -3.67
CA LEU A 411 8.78 58.68 -4.67
C LEU A 411 9.99 58.27 -5.54
N VAL A 412 10.27 56.97 -5.59
CA VAL A 412 11.30 56.41 -6.47
C VAL A 412 10.62 55.97 -7.76
N ALA A 413 10.75 56.77 -8.82
CA ALA A 413 10.09 56.48 -10.10
C ALA A 413 10.72 55.29 -10.84
N ASN A 414 12.07 55.22 -10.86
CA ASN A 414 12.84 54.14 -11.46
C ASN A 414 13.69 53.46 -10.38
N ALA A 415 13.83 52.13 -10.46
CA ALA A 415 14.61 51.38 -9.49
C ALA A 415 16.07 51.84 -9.50
N MET A 416 16.67 51.96 -8.31
CA MET A 416 18.05 52.42 -8.18
C MET A 416 18.73 51.83 -6.94
N TRP A 417 20.06 51.68 -7.00
CA TRP A 417 20.88 51.37 -5.83
C TRP A 417 21.30 52.67 -5.13
N LEU A 418 20.73 52.96 -3.96
CA LEU A 418 21.10 54.10 -3.12
C LEU A 418 22.46 53.85 -2.47
N THR A 419 23.43 54.73 -2.68
CA THR A 419 24.80 54.61 -2.14
C THR A 419 25.16 55.72 -1.16
N LYS A 420 24.57 56.92 -1.33
CA LYS A 420 24.77 58.05 -0.43
C LYS A 420 23.51 58.88 -0.27
N VAL A 421 23.37 59.50 0.88
CA VAL A 421 22.39 60.55 1.16
C VAL A 421 23.13 61.84 1.50
N GLY A 422 22.79 62.91 0.79
CA GLY A 422 23.26 64.26 1.05
C GLY A 422 22.24 65.02 1.88
N LEU A 423 22.71 65.64 2.97
CA LEU A 423 21.89 66.47 3.86
C LEU A 423 22.57 67.81 4.12
N TYR A 424 21.74 68.82 4.43
CA TYR A 424 22.19 70.19 4.64
C TYR A 424 21.74 70.69 6.02
N PHE A 425 22.69 71.14 6.85
CA PHE A 425 22.42 71.64 8.20
C PHE A 425 22.76 73.13 8.31
N THR A 426 21.81 73.99 8.71
CA THR A 426 22.07 75.42 8.92
C THR A 426 22.78 75.70 10.26
N GLN A 427 22.61 74.79 11.22
CA GLN A 427 23.27 74.78 12.52
C GLN A 427 23.65 73.34 12.89
N VAL A 428 24.86 73.18 13.40
CA VAL A 428 25.40 71.93 13.94
C VAL A 428 25.74 72.13 15.41
N ALA A 429 25.15 71.35 16.30
CA ALA A 429 25.44 71.36 17.73
C ALA A 429 26.80 70.71 18.05
N ALA A 430 27.37 71.04 19.21
CA ALA A 430 28.66 70.50 19.67
C ALA A 430 28.62 68.99 19.97
N ALA A 431 27.44 68.42 20.20
CA ALA A 431 27.22 67.00 20.48
C ALA A 431 25.83 66.57 19.99
N GLY A 432 25.62 65.25 19.91
CA GLY A 432 24.37 64.62 19.48
C GLY A 432 24.48 64.08 18.07
N ASP A 433 24.79 62.79 17.94
CA ASP A 433 24.95 62.16 16.63
C ASP A 433 23.61 62.12 15.88
N VAL A 434 23.68 62.05 14.55
CA VAL A 434 22.50 61.95 13.68
C VAL A 434 22.42 60.51 13.16
N HIS A 435 21.35 59.81 13.51
CA HIS A 435 21.03 58.52 12.91
C HIS A 435 20.18 58.76 11.67
N LEU A 436 20.76 58.45 10.52
CA LEU A 436 20.08 58.44 9.24
C LEU A 436 19.49 57.04 9.02
N VAL A 437 18.19 56.96 8.78
CA VAL A 437 17.47 55.72 8.48
C VAL A 437 16.72 55.89 7.16
N VAL A 438 16.84 54.92 6.27
CA VAL A 438 16.06 54.82 5.03
C VAL A 438 15.09 53.67 5.19
N CYS A 439 13.79 53.92 5.08
CA CYS A 439 12.76 52.89 5.27
C CYS A 439 11.64 52.98 4.21
N GLU A 440 10.84 51.93 4.09
CA GLU A 440 9.61 51.97 3.29
C GLU A 440 8.54 52.85 3.96
N THR A 441 7.42 53.05 3.27
CA THR A 441 6.27 53.82 3.76
C THR A 441 4.99 52.99 3.79
N GLU A 442 4.11 53.27 4.75
CA GLU A 442 2.77 52.68 4.85
C GLU A 442 1.73 53.79 4.90
N GLY A 443 0.77 53.78 3.97
CA GLY A 443 -0.19 54.89 3.82
C GLY A 443 0.46 56.25 3.51
N GLY A 444 1.70 56.26 3.00
CA GLY A 444 2.48 57.47 2.74
C GLY A 444 3.26 58.01 3.94
N LYS A 445 3.18 57.38 5.11
CA LYS A 445 3.98 57.71 6.30
C LYS A 445 5.22 56.81 6.39
N PRO A 446 6.34 57.28 6.96
CA PRO A 446 7.51 56.43 7.22
C PRO A 446 7.17 55.22 8.10
N ASP A 447 7.68 54.03 7.75
CA ASP A 447 7.54 52.81 8.54
C ASP A 447 8.91 52.34 9.05
N LEU A 448 9.21 52.63 10.32
CA LEU A 448 10.46 52.25 10.98
C LEU A 448 10.58 50.73 11.24
N GLY A 449 9.51 49.96 11.00
CA GLY A 449 9.55 48.50 10.96
C GLY A 449 10.05 47.91 9.64
N LYS A 450 10.21 48.72 8.58
CA LYS A 450 10.68 48.30 7.25
C LYS A 450 11.93 49.08 6.81
N VAL A 451 12.99 48.98 7.60
CA VAL A 451 14.27 49.67 7.32
C VAL A 451 15.03 48.97 6.21
N VAL A 452 15.57 49.76 5.27
CA VAL A 452 16.38 49.29 4.14
C VAL A 452 17.86 49.61 4.35
N SER A 453 18.20 50.75 4.94
CA SER A 453 19.59 51.12 5.27
C SER A 453 19.63 52.08 6.44
N ARG A 454 20.71 52.05 7.23
CA ARG A 454 20.90 52.96 8.37
C ARG A 454 22.37 53.28 8.60
N VAL A 455 22.66 54.51 9.03
CA VAL A 455 24.01 54.96 9.36
C VAL A 455 23.95 55.95 10.52
N THR A 456 24.90 55.83 11.45
CA THR A 456 25.12 56.83 12.50
C THR A 456 26.23 57.78 12.06
N VAL A 457 25.91 59.06 12.01
CA VAL A 457 26.85 60.12 11.63
C VAL A 457 27.25 60.89 12.89
N PRO A 458 28.54 60.83 13.29
CA PRO A 458 29.04 61.62 14.40
C PRO A 458 28.80 63.12 14.18
N ALA A 459 28.42 63.85 15.23
CA ALA A 459 28.17 65.30 15.14
C ALA A 459 29.36 66.07 14.51
N ALA A 460 30.60 65.63 14.78
CA ALA A 460 31.82 66.20 14.24
C ALA A 460 31.95 66.08 12.70
N ASN A 461 31.24 65.14 12.08
CA ASN A 461 31.27 64.91 10.62
C ASN A 461 30.18 65.70 9.88
N LEU A 462 29.27 66.36 10.60
CA LEU A 462 28.22 67.19 10.01
C LEU A 462 28.82 68.51 9.52
N LYS A 463 28.41 68.92 8.32
CA LYS A 463 28.88 70.17 7.69
C LYS A 463 27.77 71.21 7.70
N ARG A 464 28.18 72.46 7.89
CA ARG A 464 27.26 73.60 7.85
C ARG A 464 26.99 74.01 6.40
N TYR A 465 25.71 74.26 6.10
CA TYR A 465 25.24 74.85 4.86
C TYR A 465 26.07 76.11 4.53
N PRO A 466 26.51 76.31 3.26
CA PRO A 466 26.05 75.63 2.04
C PRO A 466 26.72 74.30 1.71
N VAL A 467 27.67 73.82 2.52
CA VAL A 467 28.39 72.58 2.23
C VAL A 467 27.53 71.37 2.58
N GLU A 468 27.35 70.47 1.62
CA GLU A 468 26.60 69.23 1.79
C GLU A 468 27.31 68.23 2.70
N THR A 469 26.57 67.66 3.64
CA THR A 469 27.00 66.50 4.41
C THR A 469 26.64 65.25 3.62
N THR A 470 27.62 64.70 2.90
CA THR A 470 27.48 63.47 2.12
C THR A 470 27.70 62.25 3.01
N ILE A 471 26.64 61.49 3.24
CA ILE A 471 26.62 60.34 4.15
C ILE A 471 26.61 59.07 3.29
N PRO A 472 27.70 58.28 3.27
CA PRO A 472 27.68 56.97 2.65
C PRO A 472 26.72 56.07 3.41
N VAL A 473 25.84 55.38 2.68
CA VAL A 473 24.94 54.37 3.23
C VAL A 473 25.28 53.01 2.63
N GLU A 474 24.93 51.95 3.36
CA GLU A 474 25.04 50.60 2.80
C GLU A 474 24.17 50.52 1.53
N PRO A 475 24.72 50.05 0.39
CA PRO A 475 24.00 50.04 -0.88
C PRO A 475 22.64 49.35 -0.79
N ALA A 476 21.59 50.15 -0.93
CA ALA A 476 20.20 49.69 -0.77
C ALA A 476 19.46 49.74 -2.10
N LEU A 477 18.82 48.64 -2.49
CA LEU A 477 17.95 48.63 -3.66
C LEU A 477 16.63 49.32 -3.32
N LEU A 478 16.36 50.43 -4.00
CA LEU A 478 15.07 51.10 -3.97
C LEU A 478 14.29 50.71 -5.22
N GLU A 479 13.10 50.12 -5.04
CA GLU A 479 12.28 49.62 -6.13
C GLU A 479 11.48 50.73 -6.83
N ALA A 480 11.21 50.55 -8.11
CA ALA A 480 10.42 51.48 -8.92
C ALA A 480 8.97 51.55 -8.42
N GLY A 481 8.39 52.75 -8.44
CA GLY A 481 7.00 53.02 -8.07
C GLY A 481 6.72 53.00 -6.57
N LYS A 482 7.71 52.69 -5.72
CA LYS A 482 7.58 52.72 -4.26
C LYS A 482 7.96 54.08 -3.68
N ARG A 483 7.38 54.39 -2.52
CA ARG A 483 7.77 55.53 -1.69
C ARG A 483 8.64 55.07 -0.54
N TYR A 484 9.76 55.75 -0.37
CA TYR A 484 10.70 55.56 0.73
C TYR A 484 10.73 56.82 1.60
N ALA A 485 11.18 56.68 2.83
CA ALA A 485 11.38 57.80 3.74
C ALA A 485 12.85 57.89 4.17
N ILE A 486 13.36 59.12 4.19
CA ILE A 486 14.64 59.47 4.80
C ILE A 486 14.32 60.02 6.19
N VAL A 487 14.69 59.29 7.24
CA VAL A 487 14.40 59.64 8.63
C VAL A 487 15.70 60.01 9.33
N LEU A 488 15.67 61.14 10.04
CA LEU A 488 16.74 61.65 10.89
C LEU A 488 16.29 61.53 12.34
N ILE A 489 17.12 60.88 13.16
CA ILE A 489 16.92 60.75 14.61
C ILE A 489 18.13 61.35 15.31
N THR A 490 17.94 62.35 16.15
CA THR A 490 19.05 62.97 16.90
C THR A 490 18.60 63.56 18.23
N GLN A 491 19.52 63.63 19.19
CA GLN A 491 19.39 64.40 20.43
C GLN A 491 20.06 65.79 20.35
N GLY A 492 20.86 66.02 19.31
CA GLY A 492 21.61 67.26 19.15
C GLY A 492 20.70 68.41 18.71
N ASP A 493 21.01 69.63 19.17
CA ASP A 493 20.33 70.86 18.75
C ASP A 493 20.77 71.33 17.35
N HIS A 494 20.60 70.43 16.38
CA HIS A 494 20.90 70.66 14.97
C HIS A 494 19.70 71.33 14.29
N ARG A 495 19.96 72.07 13.21
CA ARG A 495 18.89 72.59 12.33
C ARG A 495 19.11 72.14 10.90
N ALA A 496 18.09 71.51 10.32
CA ALA A 496 18.12 71.04 8.93
C ALA A 496 17.58 72.12 7.99
N ALA A 497 18.21 72.29 6.83
CA ALA A 497 17.75 73.20 5.79
C ALA A 497 16.47 72.64 5.13
N VAL A 498 15.51 73.52 4.87
CA VAL A 498 14.28 73.18 4.15
C VAL A 498 14.15 73.99 2.86
N VAL A 499 13.41 73.44 1.92
CA VAL A 499 12.97 74.09 0.68
C VAL A 499 11.45 74.33 0.75
N SER A 500 10.94 75.19 -0.13
CA SER A 500 9.49 75.43 -0.23
C SER A 500 8.77 74.16 -0.68
N GLY A 501 7.63 73.83 -0.06
CA GLY A 501 6.83 72.62 -0.38
C GLY A 501 6.34 72.52 -1.83
N ASN A 502 6.42 73.62 -2.59
CA ASN A 502 6.13 73.62 -4.03
C ASN A 502 7.29 73.09 -4.89
N ASN A 503 8.51 72.92 -4.33
CA ASN A 503 9.67 72.47 -5.07
C ASN A 503 9.76 70.95 -5.19
N TYR A 504 9.11 70.18 -4.31
CA TYR A 504 9.10 68.71 -4.36
C TYR A 504 7.71 68.11 -4.12
N THR A 505 6.87 68.11 -5.16
CA THR A 505 5.47 67.65 -5.10
C THR A 505 5.28 66.13 -4.96
N GLN A 506 6.37 65.36 -4.93
CA GLN A 506 6.37 63.89 -4.93
C GLN A 506 6.71 63.29 -3.56
N GLY A 507 6.59 64.09 -2.49
CA GLY A 507 6.91 63.72 -1.13
C GLY A 507 6.14 64.56 -0.10
N THR A 508 6.37 64.26 1.17
CA THR A 508 5.86 65.05 2.29
C THR A 508 6.88 65.01 3.41
N LEU A 509 7.12 66.16 4.04
CA LEU A 509 7.91 66.24 5.25
C LEU A 509 7.05 65.80 6.43
N PHE A 510 7.59 64.97 7.31
CA PHE A 510 6.94 64.52 8.52
C PHE A 510 7.80 64.87 9.73
N PHE A 511 7.14 65.28 10.80
CA PHE A 511 7.73 65.35 12.12
C PHE A 511 6.96 64.41 13.05
N GLY A 512 7.69 63.71 13.91
CA GLY A 512 7.12 62.74 14.84
C GLY A 512 7.70 62.91 16.24
N THR A 513 6.88 62.58 17.24
CA THR A 513 7.30 62.50 18.66
C THR A 513 7.24 61.06 19.19
N ASP A 514 6.47 60.20 18.53
CA ASP A 514 6.35 58.77 18.79
C ASP A 514 6.43 58.05 17.43
N GLY A 515 7.06 56.87 17.36
CA GLY A 515 7.33 56.14 16.11
C GLY A 515 6.07 55.82 15.28
N ASP A 516 4.89 55.91 15.90
CA ASP A 516 3.56 55.73 15.28
C ASP A 516 2.85 57.05 14.89
N TYR A 517 3.26 58.19 15.44
CA TYR A 517 2.62 59.50 15.22
C TYR A 517 3.48 60.42 14.36
N PHE A 518 3.41 60.23 13.03
CA PHE A 518 3.91 61.19 12.05
C PHE A 518 2.82 62.22 11.68
N THR A 519 3.15 63.51 11.85
CA THR A 519 2.34 64.63 11.36
C THR A 519 3.00 65.21 10.12
N GLY A 520 2.27 65.26 9.00
CA GLY A 520 2.78 65.75 7.73
C GLY A 520 2.71 67.28 7.62
N ASP A 521 3.79 67.90 7.15
CA ASP A 521 3.85 69.28 6.68
C ASP A 521 3.99 69.28 5.16
N ILE A 522 3.02 69.90 4.48
CA ILE A 522 3.01 70.03 3.01
C ILE A 522 3.59 71.38 2.54
N THR A 523 3.93 72.27 3.47
CA THR A 523 4.40 73.63 3.15
C THR A 523 5.92 73.71 2.98
N LYS A 524 6.64 72.70 3.46
CA LYS A 524 8.11 72.61 3.48
C LYS A 524 8.53 71.20 3.11
N ASP A 525 9.67 71.09 2.43
CA ASP A 525 10.37 69.82 2.22
C ASP A 525 11.81 69.91 2.75
N LEU A 526 12.39 68.77 3.12
CA LEU A 526 13.80 68.71 3.49
C LEU A 526 14.69 69.02 2.28
N MET A 527 15.79 69.74 2.50
CA MET A 527 16.85 69.86 1.49
C MET A 527 17.74 68.61 1.52
N PHE A 528 17.72 67.79 0.47
CA PHE A 528 18.46 66.53 0.40
C PHE A 528 18.91 66.18 -1.03
N SER A 529 19.88 65.27 -1.12
CA SER A 529 20.30 64.63 -2.38
C SER A 529 20.39 63.11 -2.19
N LEU A 530 19.87 62.33 -3.13
CA LEU A 530 20.02 60.87 -3.16
C LEU A 530 20.93 60.48 -4.31
N TYR A 531 22.00 59.76 -3.97
CA TYR A 531 23.00 59.29 -4.92
C TYR A 531 22.72 57.84 -5.27
N SER A 532 22.69 57.54 -6.57
CA SER A 532 22.60 56.17 -7.07
C SER A 532 23.93 55.67 -7.62
N ALA A 533 24.09 54.35 -7.63
CA ALA A 533 25.12 53.69 -8.42
C ALA A 533 24.82 53.82 -9.93
N VAL A 534 25.85 54.10 -10.72
CA VAL A 534 25.90 54.00 -12.18
C VAL A 534 27.01 53.02 -12.53
N PHE A 535 26.64 51.84 -13.02
CA PHE A 535 27.55 50.73 -13.26
C PHE A 535 28.39 50.97 -14.52
N ARG A 536 29.69 50.67 -14.42
CA ARG A 536 30.66 50.90 -15.51
C ARG A 536 30.48 49.95 -16.68
N GLN A 537 29.99 48.74 -16.42
CA GLN A 537 29.83 47.69 -17.40
C GLN A 537 28.51 46.94 -17.18
N PRO A 538 27.76 46.62 -18.23
CA PRO A 538 26.50 45.88 -18.12
C PRO A 538 26.71 44.40 -17.80
N ARG A 539 27.90 43.85 -18.06
CA ARG A 539 28.24 42.45 -17.74
C ARG A 539 29.54 42.42 -16.97
N THR A 540 29.50 41.84 -15.77
CA THR A 540 30.65 41.73 -14.87
C THR A 540 30.83 40.27 -14.50
N GLU A 541 32.02 39.75 -14.77
CA GLU A 541 32.42 38.40 -14.36
C GLU A 541 33.30 38.50 -13.11
N VAL A 542 32.93 37.78 -12.05
CA VAL A 542 33.64 37.83 -10.77
C VAL A 542 34.09 36.44 -10.39
N SER A 543 35.42 36.26 -10.31
CA SER A 543 36.03 35.00 -9.91
C SER A 543 35.89 34.80 -8.40
N LEU A 544 35.37 33.65 -8.01
CA LEU A 544 35.19 33.25 -6.61
C LEU A 544 36.29 32.26 -6.22
N GLN A 545 36.51 32.08 -4.91
CA GLN A 545 37.38 31.04 -4.40
C GLN A 545 36.92 29.67 -4.91
N ALA A 546 37.87 28.88 -5.43
CA ALA A 546 37.59 27.52 -5.86
C ALA A 546 37.28 26.63 -4.66
N ILE A 547 36.49 25.60 -4.89
CA ILE A 547 36.28 24.54 -3.91
C ILE A 547 37.14 23.33 -4.25
N SER A 548 37.81 22.77 -3.25
CA SER A 548 38.58 21.55 -3.36
C SER A 548 38.08 20.50 -2.39
N LEU A 549 38.06 19.25 -2.84
CA LEU A 549 37.72 18.08 -2.03
C LEU A 549 38.58 16.92 -2.50
N ALA A 550 39.41 16.37 -1.61
CA ALA A 550 40.25 15.23 -1.94
C ALA A 550 39.38 14.01 -2.31
N GLY A 551 39.66 13.42 -3.48
CA GLY A 551 38.89 12.29 -4.00
C GLY A 551 37.70 12.69 -4.88
N GLY A 552 37.62 13.95 -5.28
CA GLY A 552 36.68 14.41 -6.29
C GLY A 552 35.35 14.92 -5.74
N ILE A 553 34.76 15.85 -6.48
CA ILE A 553 33.47 16.49 -6.20
C ILE A 553 32.45 15.98 -7.22
N SER A 554 31.38 15.31 -6.76
CA SER A 554 30.25 14.92 -7.63
C SER A 554 29.05 15.86 -7.51
N ASP A 555 29.03 16.66 -6.44
CA ASP A 555 27.89 17.48 -6.05
C ASP A 555 28.34 18.83 -5.50
N LEU A 556 27.63 19.88 -5.90
CA LEU A 556 27.86 21.25 -5.49
C LEU A 556 26.56 21.85 -4.96
N THR A 557 26.63 22.52 -3.82
CA THR A 557 25.53 23.32 -3.27
C THR A 557 26.03 24.73 -3.01
N LEU A 558 25.30 25.73 -3.50
CA LEU A 558 25.55 27.15 -3.25
C LEU A 558 24.35 27.73 -2.52
N GLN A 559 24.59 28.42 -1.41
CA GLN A 559 23.57 29.12 -0.62
C GLN A 559 23.90 30.62 -0.52
N PRO A 560 23.89 31.35 -1.66
CA PRO A 560 24.21 32.76 -1.66
C PRO A 560 23.04 33.61 -1.16
N ASN A 561 23.38 34.69 -0.47
CA ASN A 561 22.46 35.82 -0.28
C ASN A 561 22.67 36.77 -1.46
N GLN A 562 21.65 36.96 -2.29
CA GLN A 562 21.75 37.76 -3.50
C GLN A 562 20.48 38.57 -3.73
N VAL A 563 20.66 39.74 -4.35
CA VAL A 563 19.58 40.62 -4.76
C VAL A 563 19.63 40.70 -6.28
N VAL A 564 18.56 40.28 -6.95
CA VAL A 564 18.45 40.30 -8.41
C VAL A 564 17.27 41.20 -8.78
N PRO A 565 17.52 42.49 -9.08
CA PRO A 565 16.48 43.40 -9.54
C PRO A 565 15.82 42.93 -10.84
N GLU A 566 14.57 43.33 -11.06
CA GLU A 566 13.86 43.03 -12.31
C GLU A 566 14.60 43.60 -13.53
N GLY A 567 14.66 42.83 -14.61
CA GLY A 567 15.41 43.19 -15.82
C GLY A 567 16.91 42.92 -15.76
N THR A 568 17.42 42.37 -14.64
CA THR A 568 18.81 41.92 -14.49
C THR A 568 18.87 40.40 -14.33
N SER A 569 20.07 39.80 -14.46
CA SER A 569 20.26 38.37 -14.18
C SER A 569 21.60 38.08 -13.54
N LEU A 570 21.61 37.11 -12.64
CA LEU A 570 22.80 36.59 -11.98
C LEU A 570 22.83 35.08 -12.17
N HIS A 571 23.96 34.55 -12.63
CA HIS A 571 24.17 33.10 -12.73
C HIS A 571 25.57 32.72 -12.25
N TYR A 572 25.66 31.49 -11.76
CA TYR A 572 26.91 30.89 -11.30
C TYR A 572 27.43 29.94 -12.36
N GLU A 573 28.75 29.94 -12.53
CA GLU A 573 29.43 29.07 -13.48
C GLU A 573 30.57 28.32 -12.80
N ILE A 574 30.79 27.09 -13.26
CA ILE A 574 31.90 26.21 -12.86
C ILE A 574 32.84 26.00 -14.04
N GLN A 575 34.13 25.84 -13.76
CA GLN A 575 35.10 25.47 -14.77
C GLN A 575 35.40 23.96 -14.73
N VAL A 576 35.20 23.28 -15.85
CA VAL A 576 35.55 21.86 -16.03
C VAL A 576 36.24 21.69 -17.38
N GLY A 577 37.39 21.00 -17.40
CA GLY A 577 38.16 20.80 -18.65
C GLY A 577 38.58 22.11 -19.34
N GLY A 578 38.81 23.17 -18.55
CA GLY A 578 39.20 24.50 -19.05
C GLY A 578 38.05 25.36 -19.61
N LYS A 579 36.82 24.84 -19.68
CA LYS A 579 35.63 25.57 -20.17
C LYS A 579 34.70 25.93 -19.02
N TRP A 580 34.08 27.10 -19.10
CA TRP A 580 33.08 27.58 -18.14
C TRP A 580 31.69 27.09 -18.53
N TYR A 581 30.98 26.54 -17.56
CA TYR A 581 29.61 26.03 -17.71
C TYR A 581 28.71 26.65 -16.67
N ARG A 582 27.54 27.07 -17.11
CA ARG A 582 26.47 27.55 -16.23
C ARG A 582 25.91 26.42 -15.38
N LEU A 583 25.71 26.66 -14.08
CA LEU A 583 25.11 25.68 -13.18
C LEU A 583 23.61 25.44 -13.47
N ASP A 584 22.97 26.36 -14.19
CA ASP A 584 21.61 26.21 -14.68
C ASP A 584 21.52 25.58 -16.09
N ASP A 585 22.63 25.13 -16.68
CA ASP A 585 22.62 24.34 -17.93
C ASP A 585 22.26 22.87 -17.63
N ASP A 586 21.23 22.36 -18.31
CA ASP A 586 20.71 21.00 -18.09
C ASP A 586 21.22 19.95 -19.10
N THR A 587 22.15 20.33 -19.98
CA THR A 587 22.57 19.43 -21.07
C THR A 587 23.34 18.20 -20.59
N ALA A 588 24.17 18.32 -19.55
CA ALA A 588 24.96 17.22 -18.98
C ALA A 588 25.43 17.53 -17.55
N ASN A 589 25.63 16.50 -16.72
CA ASN A 589 26.37 16.68 -15.46
C ASN A 589 27.87 16.89 -15.75
N ARG A 590 28.37 18.09 -15.51
CA ARG A 590 29.78 18.46 -15.68
C ARG A 590 30.68 17.96 -14.54
N LEU A 591 30.11 17.50 -13.43
CA LEU A 591 30.85 16.92 -12.30
C LEU A 591 30.91 15.39 -12.33
N ALA A 592 30.48 14.75 -13.43
CA ALA A 592 30.45 13.29 -13.55
C ALA A 592 31.85 12.63 -13.41
N ASP A 593 32.90 13.32 -13.88
CA ASP A 593 34.28 12.84 -13.80
C ASP A 593 34.92 13.09 -12.41
N ALA A 594 34.16 13.61 -11.45
CA ALA A 594 34.56 13.87 -10.07
C ALA A 594 35.90 14.64 -9.94
N PRO A 595 36.00 15.89 -10.45
CA PRO A 595 37.22 16.69 -10.32
C PRO A 595 37.52 17.04 -8.86
N ASP A 596 38.80 17.02 -8.46
CA ASP A 596 39.25 17.36 -7.10
C ASP A 596 39.11 18.85 -6.78
N ILE A 597 39.13 19.72 -7.80
CA ILE A 597 39.05 21.18 -7.68
C ILE A 597 38.04 21.69 -8.71
N VAL A 598 37.10 22.52 -8.25
CA VAL A 598 36.11 23.18 -9.10
C VAL A 598 36.24 24.70 -8.90
N PRO A 599 36.83 25.42 -9.87
CA PRO A 599 36.81 26.87 -9.91
C PRO A 599 35.38 27.39 -10.09
N LEU A 600 35.05 28.48 -9.39
CA LEU A 600 33.73 29.08 -9.36
C LEU A 600 33.80 30.53 -9.82
N ARG A 601 32.78 30.98 -10.55
CA ARG A 601 32.57 32.41 -10.83
C ARG A 601 31.10 32.76 -10.81
N VAL A 602 30.82 34.03 -10.54
CA VAL A 602 29.49 34.61 -10.71
C VAL A 602 29.51 35.58 -11.88
N VAL A 603 28.48 35.54 -12.70
CA VAL A 603 28.31 36.45 -13.83
C VAL A 603 27.07 37.30 -13.56
N MET A 604 27.29 38.59 -13.37
CA MET A 604 26.26 39.59 -13.14
C MET A 604 25.97 40.33 -14.44
N ILE A 605 24.72 40.29 -14.88
CA ILE A 605 24.24 41.00 -16.07
C ILE A 605 23.19 42.01 -15.62
N GLY A 606 23.44 43.28 -15.90
CA GLY A 606 22.54 44.40 -15.65
C GLY A 606 22.61 45.44 -16.74
N THR A 607 22.27 46.67 -16.39
CA THR A 607 22.32 47.87 -17.22
C THR A 607 23.28 48.89 -16.59
N SER A 608 23.41 50.09 -17.19
CA SER A 608 24.16 51.18 -16.55
C SER A 608 23.53 51.63 -15.22
N ASP A 609 22.23 51.41 -15.03
CA ASP A 609 21.46 52.00 -13.93
C ASP A 609 21.10 50.97 -12.84
N LEU A 610 21.13 49.68 -13.19
CA LEU A 610 20.69 48.61 -12.31
C LEU A 610 21.53 47.35 -12.53
N ALA A 611 21.97 46.72 -11.46
CA ALA A 611 22.71 45.46 -11.51
C ALA A 611 22.34 44.54 -10.33
N PRO A 612 22.59 43.22 -10.44
CA PRO A 612 22.49 42.32 -9.31
C PRO A 612 23.56 42.59 -8.24
N ALA A 613 23.28 42.16 -7.01
CA ALA A 613 24.24 42.16 -5.90
C ALA A 613 24.37 40.77 -5.27
N LEU A 614 25.55 40.49 -4.73
CA LEU A 614 25.88 39.26 -4.00
C LEU A 614 26.46 39.61 -2.64
N VAL A 615 26.01 38.98 -1.57
CA VAL A 615 26.61 39.13 -0.24
C VAL A 615 27.56 37.96 0.02
N LEU A 616 28.82 38.25 0.34
CA LEU A 616 29.81 37.24 0.68
C LEU A 616 29.52 36.67 2.07
N ARG A 617 29.71 35.35 2.24
CA ARG A 617 29.37 34.65 3.48
C ARG A 617 30.23 33.43 3.70
N ALA A 618 30.55 33.16 4.96
CA ALA A 618 31.14 31.89 5.37
C ALA A 618 30.20 30.70 5.10
N ASN A 619 30.77 29.54 4.77
CA ASN A 619 30.07 28.25 4.61
C ASN A 619 28.90 28.24 3.62
N ALA A 620 28.91 29.14 2.62
CA ALA A 620 27.86 29.24 1.62
C ALA A 620 28.07 28.31 0.40
N VAL A 621 29.27 27.71 0.25
CA VAL A 621 29.57 26.78 -0.83
C VAL A 621 29.91 25.42 -0.24
N ARG A 622 29.24 24.37 -0.69
CA ARG A 622 29.50 22.99 -0.28
C ARG A 622 29.81 22.12 -1.49
N GLY A 623 30.94 21.46 -1.44
CA GLY A 623 31.33 20.42 -2.39
C GLY A 623 31.21 19.09 -1.68
N SER A 624 30.58 18.12 -2.31
CA SER A 624 30.37 16.83 -1.70
C SER A 624 30.47 15.69 -2.70
N ARG A 625 30.69 14.50 -2.15
CA ARG A 625 30.72 13.25 -2.89
C ARG A 625 29.81 12.24 -2.21
N ALA A 626 28.82 11.77 -2.96
CA ALA A 626 27.93 10.70 -2.50
C ALA A 626 28.70 9.40 -2.26
N ALA A 627 28.32 8.67 -1.21
CA ALA A 627 28.85 7.33 -0.94
C ALA A 627 28.34 6.29 -1.95
N THR A 628 28.96 5.13 -1.95
CA THR A 628 28.60 3.98 -2.80
C THR A 628 27.62 3.01 -2.13
N ALA A 629 27.31 3.21 -0.86
CA ALA A 629 26.33 2.40 -0.13
C ALA A 629 25.59 3.23 0.93
N PHE A 630 24.36 2.83 1.23
CA PHE A 630 23.60 3.35 2.37
C PHE A 630 22.94 2.21 3.15
N THR A 631 22.66 2.47 4.41
CA THR A 631 21.80 1.61 5.24
C THR A 631 20.78 2.49 5.95
N HIS A 632 19.52 2.09 5.85
CA HIS A 632 18.39 2.73 6.50
C HIS A 632 17.69 1.75 7.43
N TRP A 633 17.25 2.25 8.57
CA TRP A 633 16.42 1.52 9.52
C TRP A 633 15.12 2.29 9.74
N SER A 634 13.99 1.61 9.61
CA SER A 634 12.70 2.16 10.03
C SER A 634 12.59 2.17 11.56
N LYS A 635 11.72 3.02 12.09
CA LYS A 635 11.23 2.85 13.46
C LYS A 635 10.57 1.48 13.65
N LEU A 636 10.54 1.02 14.90
CA LEU A 636 9.89 -0.23 15.28
C LEU A 636 8.40 -0.15 14.97
N ARG A 637 7.91 -1.14 14.22
CA ARG A 637 6.50 -1.28 13.88
C ARG A 637 5.88 -2.40 14.72
N THR A 638 4.77 -2.10 15.38
CA THR A 638 3.97 -3.05 16.17
C THR A 638 2.64 -3.34 15.47
N LEU A 639 2.37 -4.62 15.23
CA LEU A 639 1.15 -5.14 14.60
C LEU A 639 0.11 -5.51 15.66
N ALA A 640 -1.16 -5.49 15.28
CA ALA A 640 -2.26 -5.92 16.16
C ALA A 640 -2.31 -7.44 16.38
N ALA A 641 -1.75 -8.22 15.45
CA ALA A 641 -1.70 -9.68 15.49
C ALA A 641 -0.41 -10.19 14.83
N PRO A 642 0.08 -11.40 15.19
CA PRO A 642 1.24 -12.00 14.54
C PRO A 642 0.99 -12.21 13.04
N SER A 643 1.90 -11.75 12.20
CA SER A 643 1.84 -11.94 10.75
C SER A 643 2.90 -12.92 10.28
N THR A 644 2.54 -13.83 9.38
CA THR A 644 3.46 -14.75 8.70
C THR A 644 3.75 -14.33 7.26
N THR A 645 3.18 -13.23 6.78
CA THR A 645 3.41 -12.69 5.43
C THR A 645 3.51 -11.17 5.48
N ILE A 646 4.70 -10.64 5.23
CA ILE A 646 4.94 -9.20 5.21
C ILE A 646 5.46 -8.82 3.83
N GLN A 647 4.87 -7.83 3.19
CA GLN A 647 5.35 -7.26 1.94
C GLN A 647 5.85 -5.84 2.15
N VAL A 648 7.08 -5.58 1.72
CA VAL A 648 7.68 -4.24 1.70
C VAL A 648 7.85 -3.80 0.25
N GLN A 649 7.10 -2.79 -0.16
CA GLN A 649 7.18 -2.15 -1.46
C GLN A 649 8.00 -0.87 -1.35
N VAL A 650 8.98 -0.70 -2.24
CA VAL A 650 9.75 0.53 -2.35
C VAL A 650 9.66 1.07 -3.77
N VAL A 651 9.50 2.38 -3.91
CA VAL A 651 9.56 3.07 -5.20
C VAL A 651 10.92 3.74 -5.30
N VAL A 652 11.65 3.40 -6.36
CA VAL A 652 13.02 3.80 -6.58
C VAL A 652 13.12 4.59 -7.88
N ALA A 653 13.62 5.81 -7.83
CA ALA A 653 13.91 6.62 -8.99
C ALA A 653 15.39 6.51 -9.39
N GLN A 654 15.70 6.77 -10.66
CA GLN A 654 17.05 6.63 -11.23
C GLN A 654 17.66 5.23 -11.09
N TRP A 655 16.80 4.21 -11.18
CA TRP A 655 17.24 2.83 -11.08
C TRP A 655 17.96 2.39 -12.35
N ASP A 656 19.19 1.90 -12.19
CA ASP A 656 19.98 1.23 -13.22
C ASP A 656 20.35 -0.17 -12.72
N ALA A 657 19.70 -1.17 -13.30
CA ALA A 657 19.88 -2.56 -12.87
C ALA A 657 21.30 -3.10 -13.07
N ALA A 658 22.12 -2.49 -13.94
CA ALA A 658 23.48 -2.93 -14.18
C ALA A 658 24.46 -2.41 -13.10
N ASN A 659 24.14 -1.28 -12.48
CA ASN A 659 25.04 -0.57 -11.57
C ASN A 659 24.52 -0.48 -10.13
N HIS A 660 23.23 -0.73 -9.89
CA HIS A 660 22.58 -0.54 -8.58
C HIS A 660 22.08 -1.85 -7.99
N THR A 661 22.20 -1.96 -6.68
CA THR A 661 21.54 -3.03 -5.90
C THR A 661 20.75 -2.42 -4.75
N LEU A 662 19.62 -3.04 -4.42
CA LEU A 662 18.79 -2.68 -3.28
C LEU A 662 18.29 -3.96 -2.64
N SER A 663 18.51 -4.07 -1.35
CA SER A 663 18.08 -5.20 -0.52
C SER A 663 17.25 -4.70 0.65
N ALA A 664 16.30 -5.54 1.07
CA ALA A 664 15.51 -5.32 2.27
C ALA A 664 15.68 -6.50 3.21
N GLN A 665 15.72 -6.23 4.51
CA GLN A 665 15.64 -7.25 5.57
C GLN A 665 14.63 -6.76 6.61
N ILE A 666 13.96 -7.67 7.30
CA ILE A 666 13.16 -7.31 8.47
C ILE A 666 13.80 -7.92 9.72
N LYS A 667 13.81 -7.16 10.81
CA LYS A 667 14.37 -7.58 12.09
C LYS A 667 13.27 -7.61 13.14
N SER A 668 13.11 -8.74 13.83
CA SER A 668 12.20 -8.90 14.97
C SER A 668 12.98 -9.43 16.17
N GLY A 669 13.09 -8.62 17.22
CA GLY A 669 14.02 -8.91 18.32
C GLY A 669 15.46 -9.10 17.83
N ALA A 670 16.06 -10.26 18.11
CA ALA A 670 17.40 -10.61 17.64
C ALA A 670 17.42 -11.28 16.24
N THR A 671 16.26 -11.70 15.73
CA THR A 671 16.16 -12.47 14.49
C THR A 671 16.08 -11.55 13.27
N THR A 672 16.84 -11.87 12.23
CA THR A 672 16.77 -11.20 10.92
C THR A 672 16.17 -12.13 9.89
N TYR A 673 15.16 -11.65 9.14
CA TYR A 673 14.53 -12.37 8.04
C TYR A 673 14.91 -11.73 6.72
N ASN A 674 15.29 -12.58 5.76
CA ASN A 674 15.53 -12.20 4.37
C ASN A 674 14.24 -12.40 3.54
N PRO A 675 14.07 -11.68 2.44
CA PRO A 675 12.90 -11.84 1.59
C PRO A 675 12.92 -13.22 0.92
N THR A 676 11.76 -13.88 0.89
CA THR A 676 11.54 -15.14 0.18
C THR A 676 11.30 -14.92 -1.30
N ALA A 677 10.81 -13.74 -1.69
CA ALA A 677 10.65 -13.33 -3.08
C ALA A 677 10.89 -11.83 -3.25
N THR A 678 11.45 -11.46 -4.41
CA THR A 678 11.63 -10.07 -4.83
C THR A 678 11.06 -9.91 -6.23
N ALA A 679 10.20 -8.91 -6.43
CA ALA A 679 9.61 -8.59 -7.73
C ALA A 679 9.82 -7.12 -8.08
N THR A 680 10.25 -6.84 -9.31
CA THR A 680 10.46 -5.47 -9.81
C THR A 680 9.46 -5.18 -10.92
N LYS A 681 8.78 -4.03 -10.85
CA LYS A 681 7.84 -3.54 -11.85
C LYS A 681 8.15 -2.09 -12.20
N ASP A 682 7.89 -1.70 -13.44
CA ASP A 682 7.99 -0.31 -13.87
C ASP A 682 6.79 0.50 -13.36
N GLU A 683 7.05 1.68 -12.81
CA GLU A 683 5.97 2.62 -12.52
C GLU A 683 5.37 3.13 -13.85
N PRO A 684 4.07 3.51 -13.88
CA PRO A 684 3.39 3.92 -15.11
C PRO A 684 4.03 5.10 -15.85
N ASP A 685 4.83 5.90 -15.15
CA ASP A 685 5.57 7.03 -15.71
C ASP A 685 6.86 6.63 -16.45
N GLY A 686 7.29 5.36 -16.34
CA GLY A 686 8.53 4.83 -16.90
C GLY A 686 9.81 5.41 -16.28
N LYS A 687 9.71 6.23 -15.23
CA LYS A 687 10.83 6.97 -14.61
C LYS A 687 11.24 6.41 -13.25
N ALA A 688 10.42 5.56 -12.66
CA ALA A 688 10.71 4.85 -11.42
C ALA A 688 10.45 3.34 -11.55
N LYS A 689 11.04 2.57 -10.64
CA LYS A 689 10.78 1.14 -10.47
C LYS A 689 10.18 0.90 -9.11
N ARG A 690 9.16 0.04 -9.03
CA ARG A 690 8.63 -0.48 -7.77
C ARG A 690 9.25 -1.85 -7.53
N ILE A 691 9.97 -1.98 -6.42
CA ILE A 691 10.56 -3.25 -5.96
C ILE A 691 9.74 -3.73 -4.76
N THR A 692 9.22 -4.95 -4.84
CA THR A 692 8.42 -5.58 -3.79
C THR A 692 9.21 -6.73 -3.20
N PHE A 693 9.48 -6.67 -1.90
CA PHE A 693 10.11 -7.71 -1.10
C PHE A 693 9.05 -8.42 -0.27
N THR A 694 8.92 -9.73 -0.44
CA THR A 694 7.99 -10.57 0.32
C THR A 694 8.76 -11.37 1.37
N PHE A 695 8.29 -11.34 2.61
CA PHE A 695 8.87 -12.03 3.76
C PHE A 695 7.86 -13.03 4.32
N ALA A 696 8.35 -14.19 4.74
CA ALA A 696 7.54 -15.24 5.37
C ALA A 696 8.13 -15.66 6.73
N PRO A 697 8.01 -14.82 7.78
CA PRO A 697 8.51 -15.17 9.10
C PRO A 697 7.75 -16.36 9.71
N ASN A 698 8.49 -17.31 10.28
CA ASN A 698 7.96 -18.46 11.00
C ASN A 698 8.76 -18.66 12.31
N PRO A 699 8.14 -18.59 13.51
CA PRO A 699 6.73 -18.25 13.75
C PRO A 699 6.38 -16.82 13.31
N GLY A 700 5.08 -16.53 13.18
CA GLY A 700 4.60 -15.18 12.86
C GLY A 700 5.05 -14.14 13.89
N ILE A 701 5.33 -12.93 13.44
CA ILE A 701 5.91 -11.86 14.27
C ILE A 701 4.90 -10.73 14.47
N THR A 702 4.92 -10.10 15.65
CA THR A 702 4.08 -8.95 16.02
C THR A 702 4.82 -7.63 15.94
N GLU A 703 6.15 -7.63 15.94
CA GLU A 703 6.97 -6.42 15.91
C GLU A 703 8.14 -6.60 14.95
N TYR A 704 8.42 -5.57 14.14
CA TYR A 704 9.58 -5.59 13.26
C TYR A 704 10.11 -4.20 12.91
N GLN A 705 11.39 -4.14 12.56
CA GLN A 705 12.03 -3.01 11.88
C GLN A 705 12.41 -3.41 10.46
N ILE A 706 12.28 -2.49 9.52
CA ILE A 706 12.72 -2.69 8.14
C ILE A 706 14.11 -2.10 7.99
N LYS A 707 15.03 -2.90 7.46
CA LYS A 707 16.34 -2.47 7.00
C LYS A 707 16.32 -2.37 5.49
N LEU A 708 16.66 -1.21 4.93
CA LEU A 708 16.96 -1.07 3.50
C LEU A 708 18.45 -0.84 3.34
N ALA A 709 19.10 -1.62 2.49
CA ALA A 709 20.51 -1.46 2.15
C ALA A 709 20.68 -1.38 0.65
N GLY A 710 21.18 -0.23 0.19
CA GLY A 710 21.43 0.06 -1.22
C GLY A 710 22.91 0.19 -1.51
N SER A 711 23.35 -0.25 -2.69
CA SER A 711 24.70 0.01 -3.19
C SER A 711 24.70 0.39 -4.66
N ARG A 712 25.78 1.05 -5.08
CA ARG A 712 26.01 1.46 -6.46
C ARG A 712 27.48 1.35 -6.84
N ASN A 713 27.75 1.28 -8.14
CA ASN A 713 29.09 1.49 -8.67
C ASN A 713 29.53 2.96 -8.45
N ALA A 714 30.82 3.18 -8.20
CA ALA A 714 31.34 4.52 -7.91
C ALA A 714 31.08 5.51 -9.07
N ALA A 715 31.19 5.02 -10.30
CA ALA A 715 31.00 5.78 -11.53
C ALA A 715 29.53 5.93 -11.98
N SER A 716 28.56 5.35 -11.26
CA SER A 716 27.13 5.52 -11.57
C SER A 716 26.48 6.57 -10.66
N ALA A 717 25.39 7.18 -11.12
CA ALA A 717 24.58 8.09 -10.31
C ALA A 717 23.95 7.34 -9.11
N PRO A 718 23.73 7.97 -7.95
CA PRO A 718 22.95 7.36 -6.87
C PRO A 718 21.49 7.24 -7.29
N PHE A 719 20.86 6.13 -6.92
CA PHE A 719 19.40 6.07 -6.93
C PHE A 719 18.82 6.66 -5.63
N VAL A 720 17.54 6.98 -5.65
CA VAL A 720 16.79 7.49 -4.49
C VAL A 720 15.54 6.66 -4.27
N VAL A 721 15.27 6.28 -3.02
CA VAL A 721 13.99 5.64 -2.65
C VAL A 721 13.01 6.72 -2.23
N VAL A 722 11.92 6.90 -2.97
CA VAL A 722 10.96 8.00 -2.77
C VAL A 722 9.73 7.60 -1.95
N GLU A 723 9.45 6.30 -1.89
CA GLU A 723 8.32 5.73 -1.14
C GLU A 723 8.73 4.39 -0.56
N ARG A 724 8.35 4.13 0.69
CA ARG A 724 8.29 2.79 1.26
C ARG A 724 6.87 2.55 1.77
N THR A 725 6.24 1.47 1.33
CA THR A 725 4.97 1.00 1.86
C THR A 725 5.15 -0.43 2.34
N ASP A 726 4.66 -0.76 3.53
CA ASP A 726 4.71 -2.13 4.03
C ASP A 726 3.35 -2.61 4.53
N VAL A 727 3.02 -3.85 4.17
CA VAL A 727 1.74 -4.51 4.43
C VAL A 727 1.99 -5.85 5.11
N ALA A 728 1.46 -6.02 6.31
CA ALA A 728 1.48 -7.26 7.08
C ALA A 728 0.10 -7.93 7.00
N LEU A 729 0.08 -9.19 6.56
CA LEU A 729 -1.13 -10.00 6.37
C LEU A 729 -1.27 -11.10 7.41
#